data_AF-A0A1V9ZU90-F1
#
_entry.id   AF-A0A1V9ZU90-F1
#
_cell.length_a   1.000
_cell.length_b   1.000
_cell.length_c   1.000
_cell.angle_alpha   90.00
_cell.angle_beta   90.00
_cell.angle_gamma   90.00
#
_symmetry.space_group_name_H-M   'P 1'
#
loop_
_entity.id
_entity.type
_entity.pdbx_description
1 polymer ?
#
loop_
_entity_poly.entity_id
_entity_poly.type
_entity_poly.pdbx_seq_one_letter_code
_entity_poly.pdbx_strand_id
1 'polypeptide(L)'
;MSERNLKRPRPSFADSPSEVECDWNMGKLPFHHEIRTPSLSPLDHASKAQLRQQLQDLRREKIAAPLLALVSKLMLHRTNQGIFNAPVDPVRLVCPTYYDVIKHPMDLGTIKQNLVALAYVSAEHVAADIRLVFTNALLFNPPGHVVHETAVLLLKEFEKEYASYLRKERDLAIKRSEHHCPHCQGHVCGLCEEKCINFEPPLVMCLGKCGQRLRRHAAYFMTPDGQLNWCAKCVPKLPEFTFGDRVVMKAELVKAKFQEELTEPWVQCDSCMGWVHQVCALFNSEIIVDDDVPFTCALCRLHALESQYVAPTEAQADPVLDSPEKTEPTYKHDDMSTHSPVAKKAKCLKPLFKDPLVLDTPETPTRLGAFMQRWIRDHLVGLGESRTVADSVFVKLASSVRITAPVSEYAQDHFRLNGYAYPSVVTYTSKTILVFQQIDGIEVCLFSMYVQEYGPDCGIPSNDNRTYIAYLDSLGYFRPRHARTSVYQQLVIAYLAFAKTRGFTHAHIWACPTTRGGDFIYWCHPVHQRNPSKERLLLWYKAIIATAKARHVAFGHETLWSSHFAALQSGISSAPLPPYFDGDYWPAELERVVLTPLKRTKKKCADEPPKVKARDVIKAEVYRSLEASKDSLFVIPLQPTCAHCNQMLVNMPHWQSTTGAVCDVCAAVCVDSDVHLVRQPVPSFVENAADDLEFSCPFLDSRSVLLKNCEERHYQFDTLRRAKYSTMMLLYHMRHA
;
A
#
# COMPACT_ATOMS: atom_id res chain seq x y z
N MET A 1 -54.03 -76.49 -12.10
CA MET A 1 -54.37 -75.30 -12.93
C MET A 1 -53.12 -74.45 -13.04
N SER A 2 -52.12 -75.06 -13.69
CA SER A 2 -50.69 -74.84 -13.50
C SER A 2 -50.08 -73.92 -14.53
N GLU A 3 -49.07 -73.18 -14.07
CA GLU A 3 -47.75 -72.96 -14.68
C GLU A 3 -47.59 -73.05 -16.19
N ARG A 4 -46.83 -72.10 -16.76
CA ARG A 4 -45.58 -72.42 -17.50
C ARG A 4 -44.73 -71.19 -17.87
N ASN A 5 -43.59 -71.13 -17.19
CA ASN A 5 -42.20 -70.89 -17.64
C ASN A 5 -41.95 -71.08 -19.16
N LEU A 6 -41.29 -70.17 -19.88
CA LEU A 6 -39.89 -69.63 -19.88
C LEU A 6 -39.04 -70.23 -21.03
N LYS A 7 -38.30 -69.31 -21.68
CA LYS A 7 -37.01 -69.44 -22.39
C LYS A 7 -36.95 -69.90 -23.87
N ARG A 8 -36.58 -68.89 -24.69
CA ARG A 8 -35.50 -68.77 -25.72
C ARG A 8 -35.42 -69.82 -26.85
N PRO A 9 -35.07 -69.34 -28.06
CA PRO A 9 -33.69 -69.56 -28.54
C PRO A 9 -33.04 -68.37 -29.31
N ARG A 10 -31.72 -68.47 -29.46
CA ARG A 10 -30.78 -67.80 -30.40
C ARG A 10 -30.16 -68.93 -31.26
N PRO A 11 -29.29 -68.70 -32.26
CA PRO A 11 -29.12 -67.57 -33.20
C PRO A 11 -28.84 -68.05 -34.67
N SER A 12 -28.64 -67.13 -35.63
CA SER A 12 -27.67 -67.35 -36.72
C SER A 12 -27.11 -66.03 -37.28
N PHE A 13 -25.83 -66.09 -37.62
CA PHE A 13 -24.89 -65.04 -38.05
C PHE A 13 -24.88 -64.83 -39.59
N ALA A 14 -24.14 -63.78 -40.00
CA ALA A 14 -23.61 -63.39 -41.33
C ALA A 14 -24.40 -62.28 -42.06
N ASP A 15 -23.82 -61.21 -42.59
CA ASP A 15 -22.46 -60.65 -42.56
C ASP A 15 -22.54 -59.13 -42.91
N SER A 16 -21.65 -58.34 -42.29
CA SER A 16 -21.27 -56.91 -42.42
C SER A 16 -21.71 -56.09 -43.66
N PRO A 17 -21.99 -54.77 -43.50
CA PRO A 17 -20.91 -53.79 -43.31
C PRO A 17 -21.18 -52.70 -42.24
N SER A 18 -20.19 -52.56 -41.34
CA SER A 18 -19.91 -51.39 -40.50
C SER A 18 -19.64 -50.15 -41.37
N GLU A 19 -20.07 -48.92 -41.11
CA GLU A 19 -20.50 -48.26 -39.88
C GLU A 19 -21.55 -47.19 -40.24
N VAL A 20 -22.73 -47.23 -39.61
CA VAL A 20 -23.52 -46.04 -39.26
C VAL A 20 -24.33 -46.41 -38.02
N GLU A 21 -23.92 -45.94 -36.84
CA GLU A 21 -24.77 -45.94 -35.65
C GLU A 21 -24.96 -44.51 -35.16
N CYS A 22 -26.17 -44.01 -35.40
CA CYS A 22 -26.72 -42.80 -34.81
C CYS A 22 -27.54 -43.17 -33.57
N ASP A 23 -27.37 -42.35 -32.54
CA ASP A 23 -28.35 -41.84 -31.57
C ASP A 23 -29.36 -42.82 -30.91
N TRP A 24 -29.39 -42.86 -29.57
CA TRP A 24 -30.07 -41.84 -28.75
C TRP A 24 -29.77 -42.02 -27.24
N ASN A 25 -28.93 -41.10 -26.73
CA ASN A 25 -29.23 -40.18 -25.63
C ASN A 25 -29.60 -40.69 -24.20
N MET A 26 -28.67 -40.47 -23.26
CA MET A 26 -28.98 -40.13 -21.85
C MET A 26 -27.97 -39.08 -21.36
N GLY A 27 -28.42 -37.81 -21.31
CA GLY A 27 -27.94 -36.78 -20.38
C GLY A 27 -26.45 -36.42 -20.42
N LYS A 28 -25.99 -35.75 -21.47
CA LYS A 28 -24.84 -34.85 -21.38
C LYS A 28 -25.29 -33.44 -21.72
N LEU A 29 -25.40 -32.58 -20.71
CA LEU A 29 -25.34 -31.14 -20.94
C LEU A 29 -24.09 -30.88 -21.80
N PRO A 30 -24.17 -30.12 -22.91
CA PRO A 30 -22.98 -29.72 -23.62
C PRO A 30 -22.14 -28.92 -22.62
N PHE A 31 -20.99 -29.47 -22.26
CA PHE A 31 -19.89 -28.69 -21.70
C PHE A 31 -19.49 -27.70 -22.80
N HIS A 32 -20.22 -26.59 -22.90
CA HIS A 32 -19.68 -25.36 -23.45
C HIS A 32 -18.58 -24.95 -22.48
N HIS A 33 -17.35 -25.41 -22.73
CA HIS A 33 -16.20 -24.60 -22.38
C HIS A 33 -16.36 -23.32 -23.21
N GLU A 34 -17.02 -22.31 -22.64
CA GLU A 34 -16.88 -20.94 -23.10
C GLU A 34 -15.40 -20.62 -23.00
N ILE A 35 -14.69 -20.69 -24.12
CA ILE A 35 -13.32 -20.15 -24.24
C ILE A 35 -13.50 -18.65 -24.04
N ARG A 36 -13.35 -18.18 -22.79
CA ARG A 36 -13.42 -16.75 -22.47
C ARG A 36 -12.31 -16.05 -23.21
N THR A 37 -12.67 -15.09 -24.06
CA THR A 37 -11.71 -14.18 -24.68
C THR A 37 -10.92 -13.47 -23.59
N PRO A 38 -9.59 -13.33 -23.72
CA PRO A 38 -8.76 -12.65 -22.74
C PRO A 38 -9.24 -11.20 -22.53
N SER A 39 -9.40 -10.81 -21.26
CA SER A 39 -9.81 -9.46 -20.87
C SER A 39 -8.62 -8.52 -20.89
N LEU A 40 -8.65 -7.47 -21.71
CA LEU A 40 -7.57 -6.48 -21.81
C LEU A 40 -7.69 -5.37 -20.78
N SER A 41 -8.90 -5.18 -20.24
CA SER A 41 -9.21 -4.26 -19.15
C SER A 41 -10.21 -4.87 -18.18
N PRO A 42 -10.10 -4.64 -16.86
CA PRO A 42 -11.16 -4.99 -15.91
C PRO A 42 -12.49 -4.29 -16.25
N LEU A 43 -12.47 -3.20 -17.03
CA LEU A 43 -13.67 -2.52 -17.52
C LEU A 43 -14.45 -3.36 -18.53
N ASP A 44 -13.86 -4.39 -19.15
CA ASP A 44 -14.52 -5.33 -20.06
C ASP A 44 -15.53 -6.24 -19.36
N HIS A 45 -15.59 -6.19 -18.02
CA HIS A 45 -16.58 -6.91 -17.22
C HIS A 45 -17.39 -5.98 -16.31
N ALA A 46 -17.11 -4.68 -16.36
CA ALA A 46 -17.80 -3.69 -15.55
C ALA A 46 -19.26 -3.51 -16.00
N SER A 47 -20.15 -3.33 -15.01
CA SER A 47 -21.55 -2.97 -15.16
C SER A 47 -21.74 -1.52 -15.60
N LYS A 48 -22.94 -1.17 -16.07
CA LYS A 48 -23.31 0.22 -16.44
C LYS A 48 -23.00 1.22 -15.31
N ALA A 49 -23.33 0.87 -14.07
CA ALA A 49 -23.10 1.73 -12.91
C ALA A 49 -21.60 1.95 -12.66
N GLN A 50 -20.80 0.89 -12.71
CA GLN A 50 -19.34 0.95 -12.53
C GLN A 50 -18.67 1.76 -13.65
N LEU A 51 -19.09 1.59 -14.91
CA LEU A 51 -18.58 2.38 -16.05
C LEU A 51 -18.90 3.87 -15.89
N ARG A 52 -20.14 4.23 -15.52
CA ARG A 52 -20.52 5.62 -15.26
C ARG A 52 -19.72 6.21 -14.10
N GLN A 53 -19.52 5.45 -13.02
CA GLN A 53 -18.72 5.88 -11.88
C GLN A 53 -17.26 6.10 -12.26
N GLN A 54 -16.65 5.20 -13.04
CA GLN A 54 -15.28 5.36 -13.53
C GLN A 54 -15.11 6.63 -14.38
N LEU A 55 -16.05 6.91 -15.29
CA LEU A 55 -16.02 8.14 -16.09
C LEU A 55 -16.15 9.40 -15.23
N GLN A 56 -17.03 9.36 -14.22
CA GLN A 56 -17.20 10.45 -13.27
C GLN A 56 -15.94 10.68 -12.44
N ASP A 57 -15.34 9.62 -11.89
CA ASP A 57 -14.11 9.69 -11.09
C ASP A 57 -12.98 10.37 -11.89
N LEU A 58 -12.74 9.92 -13.13
CA LEU A 58 -11.71 10.48 -14.01
C LEU A 58 -11.88 11.98 -14.23
N ARG A 59 -13.12 12.45 -14.42
CA ARG A 59 -13.42 13.88 -14.66
C ARG A 59 -13.41 14.69 -13.36
N ARG A 60 -13.83 14.11 -12.24
CA ARG A 60 -13.87 14.79 -10.93
C ARG A 60 -12.49 14.91 -10.29
N GLU A 61 -11.57 13.99 -10.56
CA GLU A 61 -10.21 14.04 -10.02
C GLU A 61 -9.45 15.30 -10.50
N LYS A 62 -9.69 15.73 -11.74
CA LYS A 62 -9.20 17.01 -12.30
C LYS A 62 -9.63 18.21 -11.45
N ILE A 63 -10.87 18.20 -10.96
CA ILE A 63 -11.45 19.26 -10.14
C ILE A 63 -10.89 19.19 -8.71
N ALA A 64 -10.75 17.97 -8.19
CA ALA A 64 -10.39 17.72 -6.81
C ALA A 64 -8.99 18.23 -6.44
N ALA A 65 -7.97 17.95 -7.26
CA ALA A 65 -6.58 18.29 -6.95
C ALA A 65 -6.32 19.79 -6.65
N PRO A 66 -6.68 20.74 -7.53
CA PRO A 66 -6.45 22.18 -7.27
C PRO A 66 -7.30 22.70 -6.11
N LEU A 67 -8.54 22.22 -5.95
CA LEU A 67 -9.43 22.68 -4.88
C LEU A 67 -9.04 22.11 -3.52
N LEU A 68 -8.45 20.92 -3.45
CA LEU A 68 -7.86 20.38 -2.23
C LEU A 68 -6.72 21.26 -1.69
N ALA A 69 -5.92 21.85 -2.59
CA ALA A 69 -4.87 22.79 -2.20
C ALA A 69 -5.46 24.08 -1.62
N LEU A 70 -6.52 24.62 -2.24
CA LEU A 70 -7.24 25.79 -1.77
C LEU A 70 -7.90 25.53 -0.39
N VAL A 71 -8.63 24.44 -0.23
CA VAL A 71 -9.24 24.07 1.07
C VAL A 71 -8.16 23.88 2.12
N SER A 72 -7.04 23.22 1.79
CA SER A 72 -5.93 23.06 2.72
C SER A 72 -5.30 24.40 3.14
N LYS A 73 -5.24 25.38 2.24
CA LYS A 73 -4.78 26.74 2.56
C LYS A 73 -5.71 27.44 3.55
N LEU A 74 -7.03 27.32 3.39
CA LEU A 74 -8.01 27.84 4.35
C LEU A 74 -7.89 27.13 5.71
N MET A 75 -7.77 25.80 5.71
CA MET A 75 -7.64 25.01 6.94
C MET A 75 -6.40 25.36 7.76
N LEU A 76 -5.30 25.72 7.10
CA LEU A 76 -4.02 26.07 7.71
C LEU A 76 -3.84 27.59 7.86
N HIS A 77 -4.85 28.39 7.52
CA HIS A 77 -4.75 29.83 7.63
C HIS A 77 -4.55 30.23 9.10
N ARG A 78 -3.62 31.16 9.35
CA ARG A 78 -3.22 31.56 10.71
C ARG A 78 -4.38 32.01 11.59
N THR A 79 -5.39 32.64 10.98
CA THR A 79 -6.58 33.15 11.68
C THR A 79 -7.64 32.06 11.91
N ASN A 80 -7.65 30.98 11.11
CA ASN A 80 -8.62 29.91 11.26
C ASN A 80 -8.40 29.15 12.59
N GLN A 81 -7.15 28.91 12.99
CA GLN A 81 -6.80 28.19 14.24
C GLN A 81 -7.56 26.86 14.45
N GLY A 82 -8.07 26.26 13.38
CA GLY A 82 -8.88 25.03 13.43
C GLY A 82 -10.37 25.21 13.68
N ILE A 83 -10.89 26.43 13.80
CA ILE A 83 -12.31 26.74 14.06
C ILE A 83 -13.22 26.03 13.04
N PHE A 84 -12.86 26.06 11.76
CA PHE A 84 -13.68 25.51 10.67
C PHE A 84 -13.20 24.15 10.15
N ASN A 85 -12.29 23.47 10.85
CA ASN A 85 -11.63 22.26 10.33
C ASN A 85 -12.35 20.94 10.64
N ALA A 86 -13.38 20.99 11.48
CA ALA A 86 -14.18 19.84 11.87
C ALA A 86 -15.64 20.26 12.06
N PRO A 87 -16.59 19.32 12.01
CA PRO A 87 -17.99 19.60 12.31
C PRO A 87 -18.13 20.27 13.68
N VAL A 88 -19.07 21.23 13.77
CA VAL A 88 -19.41 21.87 15.04
C VAL A 88 -20.00 20.82 15.98
N ASP A 89 -19.46 20.75 17.20
CA ASP A 89 -19.97 19.93 18.29
C ASP A 89 -20.66 20.87 19.30
N PRO A 90 -21.99 20.98 19.27
CA PRO A 90 -22.70 21.96 20.07
C PRO A 90 -22.63 21.71 21.57
N VAL A 91 -22.43 20.45 21.99
CA VAL A 91 -22.30 20.08 23.40
C VAL A 91 -20.94 20.51 23.91
N ARG A 92 -19.87 20.14 23.19
CA ARG A 92 -18.49 20.49 23.57
C ARG A 92 -18.24 22.00 23.54
N LEU A 93 -18.90 22.72 22.64
CA LEU A 93 -18.76 24.17 22.47
C LEU A 93 -19.79 24.98 23.25
N VAL A 94 -20.66 24.31 24.02
CA VAL A 94 -21.69 24.95 24.87
C VAL A 94 -22.60 25.89 24.06
N CYS A 95 -23.00 25.45 22.85
CA CYS A 95 -23.92 26.17 21.97
C CYS A 95 -25.17 25.32 21.65
N PRO A 96 -26.03 25.01 22.63
CA PRO A 96 -27.11 24.04 22.48
C PRO A 96 -28.13 24.39 21.39
N THR A 97 -28.29 25.68 21.06
CA THR A 97 -29.21 26.18 20.03
C THR A 97 -28.62 26.16 18.61
N TYR A 98 -27.42 25.60 18.41
CA TYR A 98 -26.74 25.64 17.11
C TYR A 98 -27.58 25.06 15.99
N TYR A 99 -28.18 23.88 16.18
CA TYR A 99 -29.02 23.24 15.16
C TYR A 99 -30.44 23.82 15.06
N ASP A 100 -30.85 24.66 16.02
CA ASP A 100 -32.08 25.44 15.92
C ASP A 100 -31.93 26.54 14.86
N VAL A 101 -30.73 27.11 14.74
CA VAL A 101 -30.39 28.17 13.79
C VAL A 101 -29.82 27.59 12.48
N ILE A 102 -28.84 26.68 12.56
CA ILE A 102 -28.11 26.14 11.42
C ILE A 102 -28.71 24.82 10.95
N LYS A 103 -29.37 24.85 9.79
CA LYS A 103 -30.07 23.68 9.21
C LYS A 103 -29.20 22.79 8.34
N HIS A 104 -28.15 23.35 7.74
CA HIS A 104 -27.22 22.63 6.87
C HIS A 104 -25.79 22.86 7.35
N PRO A 105 -25.36 22.20 8.45
CA PRO A 105 -24.01 22.37 8.97
C PRO A 105 -22.98 21.88 7.95
N MET A 106 -21.84 22.58 7.87
CA MET A 106 -20.73 22.24 6.99
C MET A 106 -19.41 22.72 7.60
N ASP A 107 -18.31 22.06 7.24
CA ASP A 107 -16.95 22.41 7.66
C ASP A 107 -15.91 22.08 6.59
N LEU A 108 -14.73 22.71 6.66
CA LEU A 108 -13.65 22.52 5.69
C LEU A 108 -13.07 21.09 5.73
N GLY A 109 -13.15 20.42 6.88
CA GLY A 109 -12.74 19.03 7.03
C GLY A 109 -13.63 18.08 6.23
N THR A 110 -14.95 18.26 6.30
CA THR A 110 -15.93 17.52 5.50
C THR A 110 -15.77 17.81 4.00
N ILE A 111 -15.62 19.07 3.60
CA ILE A 111 -15.38 19.45 2.19
C ILE A 111 -14.10 18.79 1.66
N LYS A 112 -13.01 18.81 2.44
CA LYS A 112 -11.77 18.12 2.08
C LYS A 112 -11.99 16.62 1.91
N GLN A 113 -12.82 15.99 2.75
CA GLN A 113 -13.13 14.57 2.63
C GLN A 113 -13.92 14.26 1.37
N ASN A 114 -14.94 15.05 1.07
CA ASN A 114 -15.77 14.92 -0.13
C ASN A 114 -14.95 15.12 -1.41
N LEU A 115 -14.00 16.05 -1.42
CA LEU A 115 -13.05 16.22 -2.52
C LEU A 115 -12.16 14.99 -2.74
N VAL A 116 -11.59 14.41 -1.66
CA VAL A 116 -10.78 13.18 -1.76
C VAL A 116 -11.63 11.99 -2.22
N ALA A 117 -12.90 11.94 -1.83
CA ALA A 117 -13.85 10.91 -2.23
C ALA A 117 -14.45 11.13 -3.63
N LEU A 118 -14.05 12.18 -4.35
CA LEU A 118 -14.59 12.55 -5.66
C LEU A 118 -16.13 12.71 -5.67
N ALA A 119 -16.68 13.25 -4.58
CA ALA A 119 -18.12 13.42 -4.38
C ALA A 119 -18.70 14.68 -5.06
N TYR A 120 -17.85 15.66 -5.38
CA TYR A 120 -18.30 16.92 -6.00
C TYR A 120 -18.39 16.79 -7.52
N VAL A 121 -19.54 17.17 -8.07
CA VAL A 121 -19.79 17.13 -9.52
C VAL A 121 -19.15 18.30 -10.28
N SER A 122 -18.93 19.44 -9.62
CA SER A 122 -18.28 20.61 -10.24
C SER A 122 -17.53 21.45 -9.21
N ALA A 123 -16.62 22.31 -9.67
CA ALA A 123 -15.92 23.26 -8.81
C ALA A 123 -16.87 24.21 -8.07
N GLU A 124 -18.02 24.53 -8.66
CA GLU A 124 -19.01 25.42 -8.05
C GLU A 124 -19.72 24.77 -6.86
N HIS A 125 -19.95 23.46 -6.87
CA HIS A 125 -20.51 22.77 -5.71
C HIS A 125 -19.53 22.81 -4.52
N VAL A 126 -18.22 22.72 -4.79
CA VAL A 126 -17.19 22.89 -3.75
C VAL A 126 -17.22 24.31 -3.21
N ALA A 127 -17.32 25.30 -4.10
CA ALA A 127 -17.38 26.71 -3.71
C ALA A 127 -18.64 27.03 -2.88
N ALA A 128 -19.78 26.48 -3.25
CA ALA A 128 -21.03 26.60 -2.51
C ALA A 128 -20.89 26.08 -1.08
N ASP A 129 -20.29 24.90 -0.89
CA ASP A 129 -20.06 24.35 0.45
C ASP A 129 -19.07 25.20 1.26
N ILE A 130 -17.99 25.71 0.65
CA ILE A 130 -17.05 26.60 1.34
C ILE A 130 -17.76 27.88 1.78
N ARG A 131 -18.60 28.48 0.93
CA ARG A 131 -19.43 29.63 1.30
C ARG A 131 -20.42 29.27 2.40
N LEU A 132 -20.99 28.07 2.38
CA LEU A 132 -21.91 27.60 3.41
C LEU A 132 -21.25 27.54 4.80
N VAL A 133 -19.99 27.08 4.89
CA VAL A 133 -19.21 27.11 6.16
C VAL A 133 -19.20 28.51 6.76
N PHE A 134 -18.82 29.51 5.96
CA PHE A 134 -18.66 30.87 6.46
C PHE A 134 -20.01 31.56 6.68
N THR A 135 -20.98 31.39 5.79
CA THR A 135 -22.32 31.99 5.96
C THR A 135 -23.06 31.42 7.17
N ASN A 136 -22.94 30.12 7.45
CA ASN A 136 -23.43 29.54 8.71
C ASN A 136 -22.77 30.17 9.94
N ALA A 137 -21.45 30.39 9.89
CA ALA A 137 -20.72 31.03 10.97
C ALA A 137 -21.17 32.48 11.20
N LEU A 138 -21.40 33.24 10.13
CA LEU A 138 -21.90 34.62 10.18
C LEU A 138 -23.35 34.70 10.66
N LEU A 139 -24.17 33.71 10.35
CA LEU A 139 -25.56 33.63 10.80
C LEU A 139 -25.67 33.31 12.29
N PHE A 140 -24.88 32.35 12.78
CA PHE A 140 -24.96 31.93 14.18
C PHE A 140 -24.27 32.91 15.14
N ASN A 141 -23.15 33.50 14.71
CA ASN A 141 -22.35 34.37 15.57
C ASN A 141 -22.59 35.83 15.21
N PRO A 142 -22.87 36.74 16.16
CA PRO A 142 -23.08 38.15 15.86
C PRO A 142 -21.79 38.87 15.42
N PRO A 143 -21.90 40.01 14.71
CA PRO A 143 -20.75 40.86 14.39
C PRO A 143 -19.94 41.23 15.64
N GLY A 144 -18.60 41.24 15.51
CA GLY A 144 -17.67 41.42 16.63
C GLY A 144 -17.28 40.14 17.36
N HIS A 145 -18.00 39.03 17.19
CA HIS A 145 -17.57 37.73 17.71
C HIS A 145 -16.38 37.18 16.91
N VAL A 146 -15.40 36.57 17.58
CA VAL A 146 -14.14 36.09 16.95
C VAL A 146 -14.41 35.16 15.76
N VAL A 147 -15.39 34.26 15.88
CA VAL A 147 -15.78 33.33 14.80
C VAL A 147 -16.41 34.09 13.63
N HIS A 148 -17.20 35.13 13.89
CA HIS A 148 -17.81 35.97 12.85
C HIS A 148 -16.72 36.71 12.06
N GLU A 149 -15.83 37.42 12.76
CA GLU A 149 -14.74 38.18 12.12
C GLU A 149 -13.79 37.27 11.34
N THR A 150 -13.52 36.06 11.86
CA THR A 150 -12.70 35.07 11.15
C THR A 150 -13.42 34.58 9.88
N ALA A 151 -14.73 34.33 9.94
CA ALA A 151 -15.52 33.93 8.77
C ALA A 151 -15.57 35.01 7.69
N VAL A 152 -15.75 36.29 8.07
CA VAL A 152 -15.69 37.43 7.12
C VAL A 152 -14.34 37.45 6.39
N LEU A 153 -13.24 37.36 7.13
CA LEU A 153 -11.90 37.40 6.56
C LEU A 153 -11.64 36.21 5.62
N LEU A 154 -11.93 34.99 6.08
CA LEU A 154 -11.66 33.78 5.29
C LEU A 154 -12.56 33.67 4.07
N LEU A 155 -13.81 34.13 4.13
CA LEU A 155 -14.69 34.20 2.97
C LEU A 155 -14.13 35.17 1.91
N LYS A 156 -13.63 36.34 2.33
CA LYS A 156 -12.99 37.30 1.41
C LYS A 156 -11.73 36.72 0.76
N GLU A 157 -10.89 36.03 1.53
CA GLU A 157 -9.70 35.35 1.00
C GLU A 157 -10.08 34.22 0.04
N PHE A 158 -11.11 33.44 0.38
CA PHE A 158 -11.64 32.39 -0.45
C PHE A 158 -12.09 32.91 -1.82
N GLU A 159 -12.93 33.94 -1.89
CA GLU A 159 -13.42 34.47 -3.17
C GLU A 159 -12.27 34.97 -4.05
N LYS A 160 -11.24 35.59 -3.45
CA LYS A 160 -10.04 36.02 -4.18
C LYS A 160 -9.28 34.83 -4.79
N GLU A 161 -9.06 33.79 -4.00
CA GLU A 161 -8.35 32.58 -4.43
C GLU A 161 -9.18 31.78 -5.46
N TYR A 162 -10.49 31.65 -5.27
CA TYR A 162 -11.40 30.97 -6.19
C TYR A 162 -11.50 31.70 -7.53
N ALA A 163 -11.60 33.04 -7.53
CA ALA A 163 -11.53 33.82 -8.77
C ALA A 163 -10.17 33.64 -9.48
N SER A 164 -9.06 33.52 -8.73
CA SER A 164 -7.76 33.19 -9.32
C SER A 164 -7.71 31.78 -9.89
N TYR A 165 -8.35 30.81 -9.24
CA TYR A 165 -8.48 29.44 -9.73
C TYR A 165 -9.26 29.40 -11.05
N LEU A 166 -10.43 30.04 -11.12
CA LEU A 166 -11.25 30.09 -12.35
C LEU A 166 -10.51 30.72 -13.53
N ARG A 167 -9.73 31.79 -13.30
CA ARG A 167 -8.87 32.37 -14.35
C ARG A 167 -7.81 31.39 -14.83
N LYS A 168 -7.09 30.74 -13.90
CA LYS A 168 -6.07 29.74 -14.24
C LYS A 168 -6.65 28.55 -14.99
N GLU A 169 -7.82 28.05 -14.60
CA GLU A 169 -8.48 26.95 -15.30
C GLU A 169 -8.88 27.33 -16.73
N ARG A 170 -9.34 28.57 -16.95
CA ARG A 170 -9.62 29.08 -18.30
C ARG A 170 -8.36 29.15 -19.16
N ASP A 171 -7.28 29.72 -18.62
CA ASP A 171 -6.00 29.81 -19.33
C ASP A 171 -5.43 28.42 -19.64
N LEU A 172 -5.56 27.48 -18.69
CA LEU A 172 -5.15 26.08 -18.87
C LEU A 172 -6.05 25.36 -19.88
N ALA A 173 -7.35 25.65 -19.92
CA ALA A 173 -8.25 25.07 -20.92
C ALA A 173 -7.86 25.51 -22.35
N ILE A 174 -7.53 26.79 -22.56
CA ILE A 174 -7.06 27.31 -23.85
C ILE A 174 -5.73 26.65 -24.25
N LYS A 175 -4.76 26.62 -23.33
CA LYS A 175 -3.48 25.95 -23.58
C LYS A 175 -3.66 24.47 -23.92
N ARG A 176 -4.58 23.78 -23.25
CA ARG A 176 -4.92 22.38 -23.54
C ARG A 176 -5.58 22.24 -24.91
N SER A 177 -6.53 23.08 -25.28
CA SER A 177 -7.18 23.01 -26.60
C SER A 177 -6.19 23.24 -27.74
N GLU A 178 -5.22 24.13 -27.56
CA GLU A 178 -4.18 24.43 -28.56
C GLU A 178 -3.01 23.43 -28.53
N HIS A 179 -2.87 22.64 -27.46
CA HIS A 179 -1.73 21.73 -27.31
C HIS A 179 -1.70 20.64 -28.39
N HIS A 180 -0.60 20.60 -29.13
CA HIS A 180 -0.26 19.53 -30.07
C HIS A 180 1.20 19.15 -29.82
N CYS A 181 1.47 17.87 -29.58
CA CYS A 181 2.82 17.36 -29.41
C CYS A 181 2.93 15.96 -30.03
N PRO A 182 4.15 15.43 -30.22
CA PRO A 182 4.36 14.10 -30.78
C PRO A 182 3.65 12.97 -30.02
N HIS A 183 3.38 13.15 -28.71
CA HIS A 183 2.74 12.14 -27.87
C HIS A 183 1.23 12.06 -28.05
N CYS A 184 0.52 13.20 -28.06
CA CYS A 184 -0.95 13.19 -28.23
C CYS A 184 -1.39 13.36 -29.68
N GLN A 185 -0.54 13.91 -30.56
CA GLN A 185 -0.89 14.22 -31.95
C GLN A 185 -2.17 15.07 -32.09
N GLY A 186 -2.52 15.85 -31.05
CA GLY A 186 -3.75 16.64 -30.98
C GLY A 186 -4.99 15.87 -30.50
N HIS A 187 -4.90 14.57 -30.28
CA HIS A 187 -5.99 13.77 -29.73
C HIS A 187 -6.37 14.19 -28.31
N VAL A 188 -7.66 14.03 -28.01
CA VAL A 188 -8.24 14.23 -26.68
C VAL A 188 -8.76 12.87 -26.19
N CYS A 189 -8.43 12.50 -24.96
CA CYS A 189 -8.89 11.26 -24.37
C CYS A 189 -10.42 11.29 -24.23
N GLY A 190 -11.10 10.33 -24.87
CA GLY A 190 -12.56 10.24 -24.79
C GLY A 190 -13.10 10.06 -23.36
N LEU A 191 -12.33 9.44 -22.45
CA LEU A 191 -12.80 9.13 -21.09
C LEU A 191 -12.67 10.32 -20.14
N CYS A 192 -11.47 10.89 -20.04
CA CYS A 192 -11.16 11.96 -19.08
C CYS A 192 -11.16 13.37 -19.68
N GLU A 193 -11.34 13.50 -21.00
CA GLU A 193 -11.42 14.78 -21.72
C GLU A 193 -10.13 15.64 -21.64
N GLU A 194 -9.00 15.01 -21.33
CA GLU A 194 -7.69 15.63 -21.31
C GLU A 194 -6.85 15.19 -22.52
N LYS A 195 -5.88 16.03 -22.91
CA LYS A 195 -4.74 15.63 -23.75
C LYS A 195 -3.65 15.01 -22.87
N CYS A 196 -2.37 15.23 -23.14
CA CYS A 196 -1.25 14.68 -22.38
C CYS A 196 -1.39 14.87 -20.86
N ILE A 197 -1.30 13.76 -20.13
CA ILE A 197 -1.13 13.75 -18.67
C ILE A 197 0.26 13.22 -18.35
N ASN A 198 1.04 13.99 -17.59
CA ASN A 198 2.42 13.61 -17.23
C ASN A 198 2.44 12.85 -15.91
N PHE A 199 3.29 11.82 -15.82
CA PHE A 199 3.63 11.16 -14.57
C PHE A 199 4.28 12.14 -13.59
N GLU A 200 4.06 11.93 -12.29
CA GLU A 200 4.78 12.71 -11.29
C GLU A 200 6.27 12.31 -11.35
N PRO A 201 7.21 13.26 -11.48
CA PRO A 201 8.62 12.94 -11.55
C PRO A 201 9.14 12.31 -10.25
N PRO A 202 10.09 11.35 -10.30
CA PRO A 202 10.80 10.82 -9.14
C PRO A 202 11.28 11.92 -8.20
N LEU A 203 11.14 11.71 -6.88
CA LEU A 203 11.67 12.64 -5.89
C LEU A 203 13.18 12.43 -5.69
N VAL A 204 13.99 13.07 -6.52
CA VAL A 204 15.44 13.00 -6.37
C VAL A 204 15.94 14.02 -5.35
N MET A 205 16.58 13.55 -4.28
CA MET A 205 17.11 14.38 -3.19
C MET A 205 18.63 14.51 -3.29
N CYS A 206 19.15 15.71 -3.02
CA CYS A 206 20.60 15.93 -2.93
C CYS A 206 21.16 15.39 -1.61
N LEU A 207 22.10 14.44 -1.69
CA LEU A 207 22.83 13.86 -0.55
C LEU A 207 23.93 14.76 0.02
N GLY A 208 24.20 15.90 -0.63
CA GLY A 208 25.04 16.95 -0.05
C GLY A 208 24.37 17.63 1.15
N LYS A 209 25.13 18.46 1.88
CA LYS A 209 24.64 19.19 3.07
C LYS A 209 23.35 20.00 2.89
N CYS A 210 22.94 20.31 1.65
CA CYS A 210 21.70 21.05 1.42
C CYS A 210 20.45 20.20 1.64
N GLY A 211 20.50 18.87 1.42
CA GLY A 211 19.33 17.99 1.55
C GLY A 211 18.13 18.42 0.71
N GLN A 212 18.32 19.20 -0.36
CA GLN A 212 17.21 19.77 -1.14
C GLN A 212 16.76 18.82 -2.26
N ARG A 213 15.45 18.85 -2.58
CA ARG A 213 14.91 18.24 -3.80
C ARG A 213 15.60 18.85 -5.03
N LEU A 214 16.12 17.99 -5.89
CA LEU A 214 16.69 18.39 -7.17
C LEU A 214 15.56 18.91 -8.07
N ARG A 215 15.79 20.10 -8.65
CA ARG A 215 14.77 20.78 -9.46
C ARG A 215 14.76 20.20 -10.88
N ARG A 216 13.57 20.14 -11.49
CA ARG A 216 13.42 19.83 -12.92
C ARG A 216 14.28 20.74 -13.78
N HIS A 217 14.84 20.18 -14.86
CA HIS A 217 15.77 20.82 -15.79
C HIS A 217 17.08 21.35 -15.17
N ALA A 218 17.28 21.24 -13.85
CA ALA A 218 18.56 21.57 -13.25
C ALA A 218 19.55 20.42 -13.48
N ALA A 219 20.78 20.78 -13.84
CA ALA A 219 21.86 19.81 -13.86
C ALA A 219 22.16 19.35 -12.42
N TYR A 220 22.30 18.04 -12.26
CA TYR A 220 22.74 17.39 -11.05
C TYR A 220 23.81 16.35 -11.40
N PHE A 221 24.34 15.70 -10.39
CA PHE A 221 25.39 14.71 -10.53
C PHE A 221 24.96 13.46 -9.79
N MET A 222 25.19 12.30 -10.41
CA MET A 222 24.84 11.02 -9.84
C MET A 222 26.00 10.04 -9.96
N THR A 223 25.99 9.00 -9.12
CA THR A 223 26.89 7.85 -9.31
C THR A 223 26.58 7.11 -10.61
N PRO A 224 27.54 6.37 -11.19
CA PRO A 224 27.30 5.58 -12.41
C PRO A 224 26.17 4.54 -12.29
N ASP A 225 25.91 4.04 -11.08
CA ASP A 225 24.79 3.13 -10.76
C ASP A 225 23.44 3.86 -10.56
N GLY A 226 23.45 5.20 -10.59
CA GLY A 226 22.31 6.08 -10.42
C GLY A 226 21.68 6.15 -9.04
N GLN A 227 22.27 5.50 -8.04
CA GLN A 227 21.67 5.43 -6.70
C GLN A 227 21.85 6.71 -5.88
N LEU A 228 22.95 7.42 -6.07
CA LEU A 228 23.32 8.56 -5.25
C LEU A 228 23.32 9.85 -6.05
N ASN A 229 22.80 10.94 -5.47
CA ASN A 229 22.46 12.16 -6.20
C ASN A 229 22.93 13.43 -5.47
N TRP A 230 23.54 14.37 -6.20
CA TRP A 230 24.00 15.67 -5.67
C TRP A 230 23.66 16.83 -6.60
N CYS A 231 23.26 17.96 -6.03
CA CYS A 231 23.04 19.17 -6.81
C CYS A 231 24.36 19.81 -7.23
N ALA A 232 24.34 20.56 -8.34
CA ALA A 232 25.52 21.26 -8.85
C ALA A 232 26.19 22.21 -7.85
N LYS A 233 25.45 22.70 -6.83
CA LYS A 233 26.00 23.56 -5.75
C LYS A 233 26.72 22.77 -4.66
N CYS A 234 26.36 21.50 -4.46
CA CYS A 234 26.94 20.65 -3.42
C CYS A 234 28.17 19.90 -3.92
N VAL A 235 28.21 19.50 -5.18
CA VAL A 235 29.33 18.74 -5.77
C VAL A 235 30.70 19.41 -5.59
N PRO A 236 30.87 20.72 -5.79
CA PRO A 236 32.17 21.37 -5.54
C PRO A 236 32.62 21.33 -4.08
N LYS A 237 31.69 21.09 -3.15
CA LYS A 237 31.93 21.07 -1.70
C LYS A 237 32.03 19.65 -1.14
N LEU A 238 31.99 18.63 -2.01
CA LEU A 238 32.12 17.24 -1.58
C LEU A 238 33.59 16.94 -1.26
N PRO A 239 33.91 16.49 -0.04
CA PRO A 239 35.14 15.76 0.19
C PRO A 239 35.09 14.39 -0.53
N GLU A 240 36.20 13.65 -0.59
CA GLU A 240 36.13 12.20 -0.82
C GLU A 240 35.22 11.58 0.24
N PHE A 241 34.25 10.75 -0.17
CA PHE A 241 33.34 10.08 0.74
C PHE A 241 33.18 8.62 0.34
N THR A 242 33.10 7.76 1.36
CA THR A 242 32.81 6.33 1.22
C THR A 242 31.31 6.09 1.32
N PHE A 243 30.79 5.30 0.39
CA PHE A 243 29.43 4.76 0.47
C PHE A 243 29.53 3.23 0.45
N GLY A 244 29.17 2.61 1.57
CA GLY A 244 29.53 1.21 1.83
C GLY A 244 31.05 1.03 1.78
N ASP A 245 31.50 0.02 1.02
CA ASP A 245 32.92 -0.30 0.83
C ASP A 245 33.58 0.47 -0.32
N ARG A 246 32.84 1.34 -1.03
CA ARG A 246 33.35 2.07 -2.20
C ARG A 246 33.62 3.54 -1.88
N VAL A 247 34.85 3.98 -2.16
CA VAL A 247 35.19 5.41 -2.23
C VAL A 247 34.66 5.95 -3.56
N VAL A 248 33.71 6.88 -3.53
CA VAL A 248 33.19 7.51 -4.75
C VAL A 248 33.97 8.80 -4.99
N MET A 249 34.71 8.85 -6.11
CA MET A 249 35.45 10.05 -6.48
C MET A 249 34.56 11.06 -7.20
N LYS A 250 34.81 12.36 -7.03
CA LYS A 250 34.10 13.41 -7.77
C LYS A 250 34.19 13.24 -9.29
N ALA A 251 35.30 12.68 -9.79
CA ALA A 251 35.53 12.42 -11.20
C ALA A 251 34.63 11.31 -11.78
N GLU A 252 34.11 10.41 -10.92
CA GLU A 252 33.22 9.32 -11.32
C GLU A 252 31.76 9.76 -11.43
N LEU A 253 31.43 10.95 -10.92
CA LEU A 253 30.06 11.44 -10.94
C LEU A 253 29.64 11.82 -12.36
N VAL A 254 28.57 11.18 -12.82
CA VAL A 254 27.95 11.47 -14.11
C VAL A 254 27.06 12.69 -13.96
N LYS A 255 27.29 13.71 -14.78
CA LYS A 255 26.41 14.87 -14.85
C LYS A 255 25.12 14.45 -15.56
N ALA A 256 24.01 14.54 -14.85
CA ALA A 256 22.68 14.26 -15.36
C ALA A 256 21.84 15.54 -15.36
N LYS A 257 20.78 15.55 -16.16
CA LYS A 257 19.77 16.61 -16.13
C LYS A 257 18.43 15.90 -16.14
N PHE A 258 17.61 16.22 -15.16
CA PHE A 258 16.27 15.65 -15.04
C PHE A 258 15.37 16.35 -16.08
N GLN A 259 15.34 15.80 -17.30
CA GLN A 259 14.74 16.45 -18.48
C GLN A 259 13.42 15.83 -18.93
N GLU A 260 13.14 14.58 -18.58
CA GLU A 260 12.04 13.84 -19.20
C GLU A 260 10.75 14.05 -18.42
N GLU A 261 9.83 14.82 -19.01
CA GLU A 261 8.43 14.76 -18.65
C GLU A 261 7.85 13.52 -19.31
N LEU A 262 7.74 12.43 -18.55
CA LEU A 262 7.13 11.23 -19.06
C LEU A 262 5.61 11.43 -19.12
N THR A 263 5.05 11.27 -20.32
CA THR A 263 3.62 11.35 -20.58
C THR A 263 2.99 9.97 -20.49
N GLU A 264 1.75 9.89 -20.01
CA GLU A 264 0.98 8.65 -20.00
C GLU A 264 0.75 8.09 -21.41
N PRO A 265 0.90 6.78 -21.62
CA PRO A 265 0.65 6.17 -22.91
C PRO A 265 -0.82 6.22 -23.33
N TRP A 266 -1.04 6.07 -24.63
CA TRP A 266 -2.36 6.09 -25.27
C TRP A 266 -2.69 4.74 -25.91
N VAL A 267 -3.98 4.40 -25.88
CA VAL A 267 -4.55 3.23 -26.54
C VAL A 267 -5.75 3.66 -27.40
N GLN A 268 -5.88 3.08 -28.58
CA GLN A 268 -6.98 3.36 -29.51
C GLN A 268 -8.09 2.31 -29.35
N CYS A 269 -9.32 2.76 -29.20
CA CYS A 269 -10.52 1.91 -29.18
C CYS A 269 -10.83 1.36 -30.58
N ASP A 270 -11.07 0.06 -30.71
CA ASP A 270 -11.45 -0.58 -31.97
C ASP A 270 -12.90 -0.31 -32.39
N SER A 271 -13.77 0.07 -31.45
CA SER A 271 -15.18 0.35 -31.73
C SER A 271 -15.42 1.75 -32.28
N CYS A 272 -14.80 2.79 -31.70
CA CYS A 272 -15.00 4.18 -32.15
C CYS A 272 -13.78 4.81 -32.83
N MET A 273 -12.66 4.08 -32.93
CA MET A 273 -11.37 4.58 -33.41
C MET A 273 -10.80 5.77 -32.62
N GLY A 274 -11.43 6.12 -31.49
CA GLY A 274 -11.02 7.19 -30.60
C GLY A 274 -9.87 6.78 -29.69
N TRP A 275 -9.10 7.78 -29.25
CA TRP A 275 -7.95 7.60 -28.38
C TRP A 275 -8.30 7.84 -26.92
N VAL A 276 -7.74 7.01 -26.04
CA VAL A 276 -7.89 7.13 -24.59
C VAL A 276 -6.54 6.87 -23.91
N HIS A 277 -6.29 7.48 -22.75
CA HIS A 277 -5.10 7.16 -21.97
C HIS A 277 -5.17 5.72 -21.46
N GLN A 278 -4.05 5.00 -21.51
CA GLN A 278 -3.91 3.63 -21.02
C GLN A 278 -4.39 3.49 -19.56
N VAL A 279 -3.97 4.43 -18.70
CA VAL A 279 -4.37 4.47 -17.28
C VAL A 279 -5.88 4.71 -17.13
N CYS A 280 -6.47 5.61 -17.93
CA CYS A 280 -7.91 5.88 -17.89
C CYS A 280 -8.75 4.66 -18.31
N ALA A 281 -8.26 3.92 -19.31
CA ALA A 281 -8.86 2.71 -19.83
C ALA A 281 -8.65 1.49 -18.94
N LEU A 282 -7.77 1.57 -17.94
CA LEU A 282 -7.24 0.41 -17.22
C LEU A 282 -6.79 -0.68 -18.22
N PHE A 283 -6.07 -0.28 -19.26
CA PHE A 283 -5.64 -1.20 -20.31
C PHE A 283 -4.32 -1.86 -19.93
N ASN A 284 -4.31 -3.19 -19.82
CA ASN A 284 -3.12 -3.96 -19.52
C ASN A 284 -2.37 -4.31 -20.81
N SER A 285 -1.28 -3.59 -21.08
CA SER A 285 -0.43 -3.82 -22.25
C SER A 285 0.48 -5.04 -22.15
N GLU A 286 0.57 -5.68 -20.98
CA GLU A 286 1.40 -6.88 -20.77
C GLU A 286 0.67 -8.17 -21.15
N ILE A 287 -0.66 -8.14 -21.32
CA ILE A 287 -1.42 -9.32 -21.72
C ILE A 287 -1.09 -9.64 -23.17
N ILE A 288 -0.57 -10.84 -23.38
CA ILE A 288 -0.27 -11.37 -24.72
C ILE A 288 -1.55 -11.95 -25.30
N VAL A 289 -2.06 -11.33 -26.34
CA VAL A 289 -3.22 -11.78 -27.12
C VAL A 289 -2.88 -11.76 -28.60
N ASP A 290 -3.63 -12.52 -29.40
CA ASP A 290 -3.57 -12.39 -30.86
C ASP A 290 -4.02 -10.98 -31.28
N ASP A 291 -3.45 -10.46 -32.38
CA ASP A 291 -3.74 -9.11 -32.89
C ASP A 291 -5.24 -8.88 -33.19
N ASP A 292 -6.02 -9.94 -33.29
CA ASP A 292 -7.45 -9.93 -33.60
C ASP A 292 -8.34 -9.67 -32.37
N VAL A 293 -7.81 -9.61 -31.14
CA VAL A 293 -8.61 -9.33 -29.94
C VAL A 293 -8.89 -7.82 -29.83
N PRO A 294 -10.15 -7.36 -30.01
CA PRO A 294 -10.44 -5.93 -30.05
C PRO A 294 -10.48 -5.33 -28.64
N PHE A 295 -9.89 -4.17 -28.47
CA PHE A 295 -10.04 -3.33 -27.28
C PHE A 295 -11.23 -2.37 -27.45
N THR A 296 -12.20 -2.44 -26.53
CA THR A 296 -13.35 -1.52 -26.49
C THR A 296 -13.24 -0.58 -25.30
N CYS A 297 -13.27 0.73 -25.53
CA CYS A 297 -13.21 1.71 -24.45
C CYS A 297 -14.49 1.73 -23.61
N ALA A 298 -14.37 2.21 -22.36
CA ALA A 298 -15.47 2.24 -21.39
C ALA A 298 -16.72 3.00 -21.88
N LEU A 299 -16.56 4.05 -22.70
CA LEU A 299 -17.67 4.77 -23.30
C LEU A 299 -18.44 3.93 -24.33
N CYS A 300 -17.73 3.30 -25.27
CA CYS A 300 -18.36 2.45 -26.28
C CYS A 300 -19.06 1.26 -25.64
N ARG A 301 -18.41 0.67 -24.61
CA ARG A 301 -19.02 -0.39 -23.81
C ARG A 301 -20.29 0.08 -23.11
N LEU A 302 -20.26 1.26 -22.48
CA LEU A 302 -21.44 1.81 -21.81
C LEU A 302 -22.59 2.03 -22.80
N HIS A 303 -22.32 2.63 -23.96
CA HIS A 303 -23.31 2.82 -25.02
C HIS A 303 -23.88 1.48 -25.51
N ALA A 304 -23.04 0.48 -25.74
CA ALA A 304 -23.49 -0.85 -26.17
C ALA A 304 -24.45 -1.49 -25.14
N LEU A 305 -24.11 -1.39 -23.85
CA LEU A 305 -24.98 -1.89 -22.77
C LEU A 305 -26.30 -1.09 -22.68
N GLU A 306 -26.28 0.22 -22.93
CA GLU A 306 -27.47 1.08 -22.94
C GLU A 306 -28.39 0.76 -24.12
N SER A 307 -27.84 0.58 -25.33
CA SER A 307 -28.59 0.23 -26.55
C SER A 307 -29.24 -1.15 -26.49
N GLN A 308 -28.67 -2.11 -25.73
CA GLN A 308 -29.28 -3.44 -25.52
C GLN A 308 -30.57 -3.41 -24.68
N TYR A 309 -30.92 -2.27 -24.07
CA TYR A 309 -32.08 -2.12 -23.17
C TYR A 309 -33.23 -1.29 -23.76
N VAL A 310 -33.22 -0.99 -25.06
CA VAL A 310 -34.35 -0.30 -25.70
C VAL A 310 -35.52 -1.30 -25.84
N ALA A 311 -36.49 -1.21 -24.94
CA ALA A 311 -37.83 -1.75 -25.19
C ALA A 311 -38.40 -1.09 -26.46
N PRO A 312 -39.18 -1.80 -27.28
CA PRO A 312 -39.65 -1.27 -28.55
C PRO A 312 -40.67 -0.15 -28.29
N THR A 313 -40.22 1.10 -28.34
CA THR A 313 -41.09 2.26 -28.48
C THR A 313 -40.53 3.17 -29.54
N GLU A 314 -41.47 3.69 -30.33
CA GLU A 314 -41.32 4.24 -31.67
C GLU A 314 -40.29 5.37 -31.78
N ALA A 315 -39.71 5.41 -32.98
CA ALA A 315 -38.71 6.37 -33.41
C ALA A 315 -39.17 7.82 -33.25
N GLN A 316 -38.33 8.63 -32.61
CA GLN A 316 -38.20 10.05 -32.94
C GLN A 316 -36.71 10.38 -33.08
N ALA A 317 -36.33 10.75 -34.29
CA ALA A 317 -35.02 11.22 -34.65
C ALA A 317 -34.87 12.67 -34.19
N ASP A 318 -33.72 13.01 -33.61
CA ASP A 318 -33.25 14.38 -33.41
C ASP A 318 -31.75 14.48 -33.74
N PRO A 319 -31.26 15.68 -34.11
CA PRO A 319 -30.35 15.84 -35.24
C PRO A 319 -28.88 15.61 -34.92
N VAL A 320 -28.20 15.05 -35.91
CA VAL A 320 -26.74 14.88 -36.01
C VAL A 320 -26.08 16.26 -36.10
N LEU A 321 -25.13 16.54 -35.20
CA LEU A 321 -24.19 17.65 -35.33
C LEU A 321 -23.14 17.26 -36.37
N ASP A 322 -23.06 18.04 -37.45
CA ASP A 322 -22.12 17.85 -38.56
C ASP A 322 -20.66 17.86 -38.10
N SER A 323 -19.90 16.89 -38.62
CA SER A 323 -18.45 16.81 -38.51
C SER A 323 -17.79 17.78 -39.50
N PRO A 324 -16.70 18.50 -39.13
CA PRO A 324 -15.95 19.26 -40.11
C PRO A 324 -15.19 18.32 -41.07
N GLU A 325 -15.17 18.71 -42.34
CA GLU A 325 -14.61 17.97 -43.47
C GLU A 325 -13.14 17.57 -43.30
N LYS A 326 -12.85 16.35 -43.79
CA LYS A 326 -11.52 15.78 -43.93
C LYS A 326 -10.66 16.62 -44.89
N THR A 327 -9.53 17.11 -44.40
CA THR A 327 -8.37 17.42 -45.24
C THR A 327 -7.32 16.35 -44.98
N GLU A 328 -6.96 15.58 -46.02
CA GLU A 328 -5.88 14.61 -45.96
C GLU A 328 -4.52 15.32 -45.96
N PRO A 329 -3.62 15.06 -45.00
CA PRO A 329 -2.22 15.35 -45.17
C PRO A 329 -1.47 14.06 -45.51
N THR A 330 -0.91 14.02 -46.71
CA THR A 330 0.16 13.11 -47.10
C THR A 330 1.35 13.26 -46.14
N TYR A 331 1.70 12.22 -45.38
CA TYR A 331 2.98 12.16 -44.68
C TYR A 331 3.73 10.87 -44.98
N LYS A 332 5.00 11.06 -45.36
CA LYS A 332 6.00 10.03 -45.57
C LYS A 332 6.36 9.38 -44.23
N HIS A 333 6.58 8.08 -44.30
CA HIS A 333 6.97 7.21 -43.19
C HIS A 333 8.41 7.54 -42.78
N ASP A 334 8.61 8.29 -41.69
CA ASP A 334 9.92 8.41 -41.05
C ASP A 334 9.90 7.71 -39.69
N ASP A 335 10.82 6.76 -39.58
CA ASP A 335 11.17 5.96 -38.42
C ASP A 335 11.85 6.84 -37.36
N MET A 336 11.26 6.95 -36.15
CA MET A 336 11.95 7.52 -34.99
C MET A 336 11.43 6.94 -33.67
N SER A 337 12.32 6.19 -33.01
CA SER A 337 12.27 5.87 -31.59
C SER A 337 12.45 7.12 -30.73
N THR A 338 11.59 7.34 -29.74
CA THR A 338 11.90 7.59 -28.30
C THR A 338 10.63 8.07 -27.58
N HIS A 339 10.13 7.21 -26.68
CA HIS A 339 9.13 7.46 -25.63
C HIS A 339 7.80 8.15 -26.01
N SER A 340 6.98 7.46 -26.81
CA SER A 340 5.56 7.20 -26.48
C SER A 340 5.05 6.16 -27.48
N PRO A 341 5.23 4.85 -27.24
CA PRO A 341 4.70 3.87 -28.14
C PRO A 341 3.18 3.81 -27.96
N VAL A 342 2.48 4.07 -29.06
CA VAL A 342 1.13 3.57 -29.31
C VAL A 342 1.02 2.13 -28.80
N ALA A 343 0.14 1.88 -27.82
CA ALA A 343 -0.07 0.55 -27.26
C ALA A 343 -0.97 -0.32 -28.15
N LYS A 344 -0.72 -0.34 -29.47
CA LYS A 344 -1.14 -1.45 -30.32
C LYS A 344 0.13 -2.18 -30.74
N LYS A 345 0.49 -3.17 -29.93
CA LYS A 345 1.16 -4.42 -30.33
C LYS A 345 1.33 -5.26 -29.08
N ALA A 346 0.34 -6.10 -28.79
CA ALA A 346 0.64 -7.34 -28.11
C ALA A 346 1.74 -8.01 -28.95
N LYS A 347 2.89 -8.33 -28.35
CA LYS A 347 3.98 -8.97 -29.11
C LYS A 347 3.57 -10.42 -29.36
N CYS A 348 3.32 -10.79 -30.61
CA CYS A 348 3.28 -12.18 -31.02
C CYS A 348 4.69 -12.79 -30.89
N LEU A 349 4.92 -13.63 -29.87
CA LEU A 349 6.02 -14.58 -29.87
C LEU A 349 5.51 -15.89 -30.46
N LYS A 350 6.13 -16.36 -31.54
CA LYS A 350 5.93 -17.74 -32.03
C LYS A 350 6.15 -18.71 -30.86
N PRO A 351 5.33 -19.77 -30.71
CA PRO A 351 5.35 -20.59 -29.51
C PRO A 351 6.65 -21.38 -29.46
N LEU A 352 7.50 -21.02 -28.51
CA LEU A 352 8.66 -21.81 -28.12
C LEU A 352 8.50 -22.37 -26.71
N PHE A 353 7.29 -22.53 -26.18
CA PHE A 353 7.06 -23.40 -25.03
C PHE A 353 5.73 -24.15 -25.16
N LYS A 354 5.84 -25.48 -25.03
CA LYS A 354 4.75 -26.42 -24.89
C LYS A 354 4.11 -26.23 -23.51
N ASP A 355 2.87 -25.76 -23.53
CA ASP A 355 1.70 -26.22 -22.78
C ASP A 355 0.83 -25.00 -22.44
N PRO A 356 -0.43 -24.95 -22.92
CA PRO A 356 -1.39 -23.95 -22.47
C PRO A 356 -1.71 -24.27 -21.02
N LEU A 357 -1.01 -23.62 -20.09
CA LEU A 357 -1.35 -23.65 -18.68
C LEU A 357 -2.78 -23.10 -18.54
N VAL A 358 -3.66 -23.97 -18.06
CA VAL A 358 -5.05 -23.72 -17.75
C VAL A 358 -5.15 -22.51 -16.82
N LEU A 359 -5.67 -21.41 -17.35
CA LEU A 359 -5.69 -20.07 -16.76
C LEU A 359 -6.88 -19.86 -15.79
N ASP A 360 -7.28 -20.90 -15.05
CA ASP A 360 -8.48 -20.85 -14.20
C ASP A 360 -8.48 -21.92 -13.08
N THR A 361 -7.35 -22.12 -12.37
CA THR A 361 -7.49 -22.65 -11.00
C THR A 361 -7.91 -21.49 -10.10
N PRO A 362 -9.08 -21.54 -9.42
CA PRO A 362 -9.43 -20.53 -8.44
C PRO A 362 -8.28 -20.42 -7.44
N GLU A 363 -7.68 -19.23 -7.30
CA GLU A 363 -6.62 -18.97 -6.33
C GLU A 363 -7.12 -19.44 -4.97
N THR A 364 -6.67 -20.61 -4.50
CA THR A 364 -7.04 -21.12 -3.19
C THR A 364 -6.53 -20.09 -2.17
N PRO A 365 -7.42 -19.47 -1.37
CA PRO A 365 -6.99 -18.41 -0.47
C PRO A 365 -6.01 -18.97 0.55
N THR A 366 -4.92 -18.25 0.77
CA THR A 366 -3.94 -18.60 1.80
C THR A 366 -4.58 -18.53 3.19
N ARG A 367 -4.10 -19.34 4.12
CA ARG A 367 -4.60 -19.41 5.50
C ARG A 367 -4.45 -18.07 6.20
N LEU A 368 -3.28 -17.44 6.08
CA LEU A 368 -3.03 -16.09 6.61
C LEU A 368 -3.98 -15.06 5.98
N GLY A 369 -4.11 -15.07 4.65
CA GLY A 369 -5.00 -14.14 3.94
C GLY A 369 -6.46 -14.30 4.36
N ALA A 370 -6.96 -15.54 4.39
CA ALA A 370 -8.32 -15.85 4.80
C ALA A 370 -8.60 -15.49 6.27
N PHE A 371 -7.65 -15.77 7.17
CA PHE A 371 -7.76 -15.42 8.59
C PHE A 371 -7.85 -13.90 8.78
N MET A 372 -6.92 -13.15 8.19
CA MET A 372 -6.91 -11.69 8.29
C MET A 372 -8.14 -11.07 7.64
N GLN A 373 -8.57 -11.56 6.48
CA GLN A 373 -9.76 -11.06 5.81
C GLN A 373 -11.02 -11.27 6.66
N ARG A 374 -11.20 -12.46 7.27
CA ARG A 374 -12.32 -12.73 8.18
C ARG A 374 -12.30 -11.77 9.37
N TRP A 375 -11.13 -11.59 9.98
CA TRP A 375 -10.95 -10.67 11.11
C TRP A 375 -11.38 -9.24 10.78
N ILE A 376 -10.97 -8.71 9.64
CA ILE A 376 -11.33 -7.35 9.21
C ILE A 376 -12.82 -7.25 8.86
N ARG A 377 -13.37 -8.27 8.22
CA ARG A 377 -14.79 -8.31 7.87
C ARG A 377 -15.66 -8.25 9.13
N ASP A 378 -15.35 -9.06 10.13
CA ASP A 378 -16.08 -9.07 11.40
C ASP A 378 -15.93 -7.75 12.16
N HIS A 379 -14.73 -7.13 12.08
CA HIS A 379 -14.51 -5.80 12.66
C HIS A 379 -15.32 -4.70 11.97
N LEU A 380 -15.40 -4.70 10.63
CA LEU A 380 -16.22 -3.75 9.88
C LEU A 380 -17.70 -3.90 10.21
N VAL A 381 -18.21 -5.13 10.26
CA VAL A 381 -19.59 -5.41 10.70
C VAL A 381 -19.81 -4.92 12.14
N GLY A 382 -18.83 -5.14 13.03
CA GLY A 382 -18.87 -4.65 14.41
C GLY A 382 -18.86 -3.12 14.55
N LEU A 383 -18.35 -2.39 13.55
CA LEU A 383 -18.45 -0.93 13.46
C LEU A 383 -19.81 -0.45 12.91
N GLY A 384 -20.70 -1.36 12.51
CA GLY A 384 -21.99 -1.05 11.90
C GLY A 384 -21.96 -0.90 10.39
N GLU A 385 -20.85 -1.26 9.72
CA GLU A 385 -20.76 -1.22 8.27
C GLU A 385 -21.55 -2.35 7.62
N SER A 386 -22.11 -2.07 6.43
CA SER A 386 -22.85 -3.07 5.67
C SER A 386 -21.97 -4.26 5.28
N ARG A 387 -22.60 -5.42 5.09
CA ARG A 387 -21.90 -6.62 4.64
C ARG A 387 -21.21 -6.42 3.28
N THR A 388 -21.80 -5.63 2.40
CA THR A 388 -21.20 -5.25 1.10
C THR A 388 -19.88 -4.48 1.27
N VAL A 389 -19.81 -3.54 2.22
CA VAL A 389 -18.56 -2.83 2.53
C VAL A 389 -17.53 -3.79 3.14
N ALA A 390 -17.95 -4.63 4.08
CA ALA A 390 -17.06 -5.59 4.73
C ALA A 390 -16.49 -6.63 3.74
N ASP A 391 -17.32 -7.12 2.81
CA ASP A 391 -16.92 -8.07 1.77
C ASP A 391 -16.15 -7.41 0.61
N SER A 392 -16.14 -6.08 0.53
CA SER A 392 -15.31 -5.34 -0.44
C SER A 392 -13.82 -5.37 -0.12
N VAL A 393 -13.42 -5.79 1.10
CA VAL A 393 -12.02 -5.84 1.53
C VAL A 393 -11.46 -7.26 1.45
N PHE A 394 -10.29 -7.39 0.84
CA PHE A 394 -9.62 -8.66 0.59
C PHE A 394 -8.17 -8.60 1.07
N VAL A 395 -7.67 -9.70 1.62
CA VAL A 395 -6.28 -9.82 2.06
C VAL A 395 -5.64 -10.97 1.29
N LYS A 396 -4.53 -10.70 0.61
CA LYS A 396 -3.76 -11.72 -0.10
C LYS A 396 -2.35 -11.80 0.48
N LEU A 397 -1.89 -13.02 0.77
CA LEU A 397 -0.47 -13.30 0.87
C LEU A 397 0.06 -13.34 -0.56
N ALA A 398 0.93 -12.41 -0.92
CA ALA A 398 1.42 -12.24 -2.28
C ALA A 398 2.78 -12.91 -2.52
N SER A 399 3.54 -13.17 -1.46
CA SER A 399 4.78 -13.93 -1.47
C SER A 399 5.05 -14.49 -0.08
N SER A 400 5.66 -15.67 -0.02
CA SER A 400 6.13 -16.35 1.18
C SER A 400 7.42 -17.09 0.85
N VAL A 401 8.57 -16.42 1.01
CA VAL A 401 9.88 -16.91 0.57
C VAL A 401 10.84 -17.08 1.72
N ARG A 402 11.62 -18.15 1.69
CA ARG A 402 12.69 -18.38 2.66
C ARG A 402 13.94 -17.60 2.28
N ILE A 403 14.42 -16.76 3.20
CA ILE A 403 15.57 -15.87 3.01
C ILE A 403 16.69 -16.28 3.96
N THR A 404 17.91 -16.34 3.44
CA THR A 404 19.15 -16.44 4.24
C THR A 404 19.93 -15.15 4.06
N ALA A 405 20.01 -14.34 5.13
CA ALA A 405 20.66 -13.04 5.11
C ALA A 405 22.00 -13.08 5.85
N PRO A 406 23.03 -12.35 5.39
CA PRO A 406 24.30 -12.24 6.11
C PRO A 406 24.12 -11.47 7.42
N VAL A 407 24.84 -11.89 8.46
CA VAL A 407 24.93 -11.15 9.73
C VAL A 407 26.21 -10.33 9.72
N SER A 408 26.08 -9.03 10.01
CA SER A 408 27.19 -8.08 10.05
C SER A 408 28.38 -8.58 10.87
N GLU A 409 29.59 -8.55 10.29
CA GLU A 409 30.84 -8.94 10.98
C GLU A 409 31.05 -8.10 12.25
N TYR A 410 30.62 -6.83 12.24
CA TYR A 410 30.68 -5.98 13.43
C TYR A 410 29.80 -6.49 14.56
N ALA A 411 28.63 -7.06 14.27
CA ALA A 411 27.80 -7.68 15.29
C ALA A 411 28.50 -8.92 15.86
N GLN A 412 29.07 -9.76 15.00
CA GLN A 412 29.84 -10.95 15.40
C GLN A 412 31.04 -10.59 16.29
N ASP A 413 31.74 -9.49 16.00
CA ASP A 413 32.93 -9.05 16.73
C ASP A 413 32.61 -8.34 18.04
N HIS A 414 31.68 -7.37 17.98
CA HIS A 414 31.42 -6.51 19.12
C HIS A 414 30.47 -7.19 20.12
N PHE A 415 29.48 -7.96 19.69
CA PHE A 415 28.49 -8.59 20.58
C PHE A 415 28.75 -10.10 20.73
N ARG A 416 29.64 -10.44 21.67
CA ARG A 416 29.95 -11.81 22.08
C ARG A 416 29.72 -11.96 23.58
N LEU A 417 29.09 -13.05 24.00
CA LEU A 417 28.83 -13.35 25.40
C LEU A 417 29.03 -14.84 25.68
N ASN A 418 29.76 -15.18 26.74
CA ASN A 418 30.03 -16.56 27.17
C ASN A 418 30.49 -17.53 26.05
N GLY A 419 31.32 -17.04 25.13
CA GLY A 419 31.80 -17.83 23.99
C GLY A 419 30.82 -17.96 22.82
N TYR A 420 29.58 -17.50 22.97
CA TYR A 420 28.64 -17.36 21.86
C TYR A 420 28.89 -16.05 21.11
N ALA A 421 29.08 -16.17 19.80
CA ALA A 421 29.06 -15.07 18.84
C ALA A 421 27.88 -15.31 17.88
N TYR A 422 27.38 -14.24 17.24
CA TYR A 422 26.41 -14.44 16.19
C TYR A 422 26.97 -15.33 15.06
N PRO A 423 26.13 -16.17 14.42
CA PRO A 423 26.51 -16.87 13.20
C PRO A 423 26.77 -15.89 12.05
N SER A 424 27.37 -16.37 10.96
CA SER A 424 27.61 -15.56 9.76
C SER A 424 26.34 -15.26 8.95
N VAL A 425 25.28 -16.03 9.16
CA VAL A 425 24.00 -15.90 8.47
C VAL A 425 22.84 -16.13 9.42
N VAL A 426 21.68 -15.58 9.08
CA VAL A 426 20.40 -15.83 9.74
C VAL A 426 19.35 -16.21 8.70
N THR A 427 18.51 -17.20 9.02
CA THR A 427 17.44 -17.66 8.12
C THR A 427 16.07 -17.27 8.66
N TYR A 428 15.18 -16.80 7.79
CA TYR A 428 13.80 -16.47 8.12
C TYR A 428 12.87 -16.62 6.90
N THR A 429 11.57 -16.68 7.14
CA THR A 429 10.57 -16.61 6.08
C THR A 429 10.10 -15.17 5.93
N SER A 430 10.28 -14.58 4.76
CA SER A 430 9.75 -13.27 4.37
C SER A 430 8.36 -13.44 3.78
N LYS A 431 7.37 -12.72 4.31
CA LYS A 431 6.00 -12.72 3.78
C LYS A 431 5.58 -11.33 3.37
N THR A 432 4.98 -11.23 2.18
CA THR A 432 4.41 -10.00 1.63
C THR A 432 2.90 -10.09 1.66
N ILE A 433 2.26 -9.26 2.49
CA ILE A 433 0.81 -9.23 2.68
C ILE A 433 0.27 -7.97 2.02
N LEU A 434 -0.70 -8.12 1.11
CA LEU A 434 -1.38 -7.02 0.43
C LEU A 434 -2.86 -7.00 0.78
N VAL A 435 -3.40 -5.81 0.99
CA VAL A 435 -4.83 -5.59 1.26
C VAL A 435 -5.43 -4.74 0.18
N PHE A 436 -6.52 -5.26 -0.38
CA PHE A 436 -7.26 -4.65 -1.47
C PHE A 436 -8.65 -4.25 -0.99
N GLN A 437 -9.20 -3.22 -1.61
CA GLN A 437 -10.62 -2.93 -1.54
C GLN A 437 -11.20 -2.80 -2.94
N GLN A 438 -12.38 -3.37 -3.17
CA GLN A 438 -13.14 -3.09 -4.38
C GLN A 438 -13.81 -1.71 -4.27
N ILE A 439 -13.28 -0.75 -5.01
CA ILE A 439 -13.75 0.63 -5.08
C ILE A 439 -14.34 0.84 -6.47
N ASP A 440 -15.66 1.06 -6.52
CA ASP A 440 -16.40 1.31 -7.75
C ASP A 440 -16.26 0.17 -8.77
N GLY A 441 -16.21 -1.07 -8.26
CA GLY A 441 -16.05 -2.30 -9.04
C GLY A 441 -14.62 -2.69 -9.36
N ILE A 442 -13.64 -1.83 -9.08
CA ILE A 442 -12.22 -2.06 -9.39
C ILE A 442 -11.44 -2.28 -8.11
N GLU A 443 -10.58 -3.29 -8.09
CA GLU A 443 -9.69 -3.56 -6.96
C GLU A 443 -8.62 -2.46 -6.84
N VAL A 444 -8.43 -1.97 -5.62
CA VAL A 444 -7.39 -0.99 -5.28
C VAL A 444 -6.60 -1.53 -4.09
N CYS A 445 -5.28 -1.67 -4.25
CA CYS A 445 -4.37 -2.01 -3.17
C CYS A 445 -4.23 -0.80 -2.24
N LEU A 446 -4.46 -0.98 -0.94
CA LEU A 446 -4.56 0.12 0.04
C LEU A 446 -3.58 -0.01 1.20
N PHE A 447 -3.13 -1.21 1.51
CA PHE A 447 -2.20 -1.46 2.59
C PHE A 447 -1.29 -2.63 2.23
N SER A 448 0.00 -2.50 2.55
CA SER A 448 1.01 -3.53 2.35
C SER A 448 1.83 -3.72 3.61
N MET A 449 2.21 -4.96 3.90
CA MET A 449 3.06 -5.29 5.03
C MET A 449 4.05 -6.39 4.68
N TYR A 450 5.32 -6.15 4.99
CA TYR A 450 6.41 -7.12 4.88
C TYR A 450 6.80 -7.57 6.29
N VAL A 451 6.78 -8.87 6.51
CA VAL A 451 7.10 -9.48 7.80
C VAL A 451 8.18 -10.52 7.66
N GLN A 452 9.01 -10.64 8.68
CA GLN A 452 10.04 -11.65 8.82
C GLN A 452 9.61 -12.60 9.93
N GLU A 453 9.61 -13.90 9.65
CA GLU A 453 9.21 -14.96 10.57
C GLU A 453 10.42 -15.87 10.84
N TYR A 454 10.93 -15.84 12.08
CA TYR A 454 12.11 -16.60 12.50
C TYR A 454 11.66 -17.85 13.25
N GLY A 455 11.81 -19.00 12.61
CA GLY A 455 11.55 -20.31 13.20
C GLY A 455 12.70 -20.82 14.09
N PRO A 456 12.55 -22.03 14.65
CA PRO A 456 13.58 -22.66 15.51
C PRO A 456 14.88 -22.99 14.77
N ASP A 457 14.85 -23.03 13.45
CA ASP A 457 15.99 -23.29 12.58
C ASP A 457 16.68 -22.01 12.06
N CYS A 458 16.35 -20.82 12.62
CA CYS A 458 16.94 -19.55 12.19
C CYS A 458 18.44 -19.39 12.51
N GLY A 459 18.98 -20.21 13.41
CA GLY A 459 20.40 -20.23 13.80
C GLY A 459 20.79 -19.23 14.90
N ILE A 460 19.88 -18.35 15.34
CA ILE A 460 20.11 -17.39 16.41
C ILE A 460 19.10 -17.63 17.55
N PRO A 461 19.53 -18.09 18.74
CA PRO A 461 18.61 -18.38 19.85
C PRO A 461 17.75 -17.19 20.28
N SER A 462 18.27 -15.97 20.19
CA SER A 462 17.50 -14.76 20.50
C SER A 462 16.46 -14.41 19.45
N ASN A 463 16.50 -14.98 18.23
CA ASN A 463 15.49 -14.83 17.19
C ASN A 463 14.42 -15.93 17.21
N ASP A 464 14.66 -17.04 17.89
CA ASP A 464 13.80 -18.22 17.88
C ASP A 464 12.34 -17.89 18.23
N ASN A 465 11.42 -18.36 17.37
CA ASN A 465 9.98 -18.15 17.46
C ASN A 465 9.61 -16.67 17.64
N ARG A 466 10.24 -15.79 16.85
CA ARG A 466 9.90 -14.36 16.81
C ARG A 466 9.50 -13.92 15.41
N THR A 467 8.63 -12.92 15.36
CA THR A 467 8.33 -12.22 14.11
C THR A 467 8.70 -10.75 14.20
N TYR A 468 9.09 -10.16 13.06
CA TYR A 468 9.42 -8.75 12.94
C TYR A 468 8.63 -8.14 11.79
N ILE A 469 7.90 -7.06 12.05
CA ILE A 469 7.22 -6.28 11.01
C ILE A 469 8.25 -5.31 10.44
N ALA A 470 8.85 -5.68 9.31
CA ALA A 470 9.94 -4.94 8.69
C ALA A 470 9.45 -3.64 8.03
N TYR A 471 8.36 -3.74 7.26
CA TYR A 471 7.79 -2.60 6.56
C TYR A 471 6.26 -2.66 6.58
N LEU A 472 5.60 -1.51 6.78
CA LEU A 472 4.18 -1.35 6.48
C LEU A 472 3.93 0.02 5.86
N ASP A 473 2.99 0.08 4.92
CA ASP A 473 2.62 1.32 4.25
C ASP A 473 1.14 1.30 3.84
N SER A 474 0.57 2.47 3.57
CA SER A 474 -0.86 2.57 3.23
C SER A 474 -1.19 3.74 2.32
N LEU A 475 -2.28 3.59 1.57
CA LEU A 475 -2.86 4.63 0.72
C LEU A 475 -4.16 5.18 1.32
N GLY A 476 -4.42 6.44 1.00
CA GLY A 476 -5.49 7.23 1.59
C GLY A 476 -6.90 6.94 1.05
N TYR A 477 -7.06 5.96 0.17
CA TYR A 477 -8.28 5.75 -0.63
C TYR A 477 -9.34 4.84 0.00
N PHE A 478 -9.08 4.27 1.18
CA PHE A 478 -10.03 3.38 1.86
C PHE A 478 -11.41 4.02 2.07
N ARG A 479 -12.48 3.27 1.76
CA ARG A 479 -13.88 3.67 1.92
C ARG A 479 -14.61 2.68 2.86
N PRO A 480 -15.41 3.14 3.84
CA PRO A 480 -15.56 4.52 4.25
C PRO A 480 -14.33 5.00 5.02
N ARG A 481 -14.02 6.29 4.87
CA ARG A 481 -12.80 6.89 5.42
C ARG A 481 -12.70 6.79 6.94
N HIS A 482 -13.82 6.87 7.66
CA HIS A 482 -13.83 6.87 9.12
C HIS A 482 -13.35 5.52 9.69
N ALA A 483 -13.59 4.41 8.98
CA ALA A 483 -13.17 3.08 9.39
C ALA A 483 -11.67 2.82 9.12
N ARG A 484 -11.06 3.53 8.16
CA ARG A 484 -9.68 3.30 7.67
C ARG A 484 -8.65 3.09 8.77
N THR A 485 -8.53 4.03 9.72
CA THR A 485 -7.51 3.94 10.76
C THR A 485 -7.73 2.73 11.66
N SER A 486 -8.98 2.43 11.99
CA SER A 486 -9.33 1.27 12.81
C SER A 486 -9.02 -0.04 12.06
N VAL A 487 -9.37 -0.13 10.77
CA VAL A 487 -9.07 -1.29 9.92
C VAL A 487 -7.56 -1.54 9.83
N TYR A 488 -6.74 -0.52 9.59
CA TYR A 488 -5.29 -0.69 9.52
C TYR A 488 -4.67 -1.15 10.85
N GLN A 489 -5.20 -0.68 11.98
CA GLN A 489 -4.81 -1.19 13.28
C GLN A 489 -5.18 -2.67 13.43
N GLN A 490 -6.39 -3.05 13.00
CA GLN A 490 -6.85 -4.43 13.05
C GLN A 490 -6.09 -5.35 12.10
N LEU A 491 -5.55 -4.87 10.98
CA LEU A 491 -4.69 -5.67 10.11
C LEU A 491 -3.41 -6.10 10.83
N VAL A 492 -2.77 -5.17 11.55
CA VAL A 492 -1.60 -5.51 12.37
C VAL A 492 -1.99 -6.49 13.48
N ILE A 493 -3.11 -6.26 14.17
CA ILE A 493 -3.58 -7.16 15.25
C ILE A 493 -3.91 -8.56 14.71
N ALA A 494 -4.56 -8.65 13.55
CA ALA A 494 -4.90 -9.91 12.91
C ALA A 494 -3.64 -10.71 12.55
N TYR A 495 -2.60 -10.03 12.04
CA TYR A 495 -1.31 -10.67 11.82
C TYR A 495 -0.67 -11.17 13.13
N LEU A 496 -0.65 -10.35 14.18
CA LEU A 496 -0.13 -10.75 15.49
C LEU A 496 -0.89 -11.94 16.08
N ALA A 497 -2.22 -11.97 15.89
CA ALA A 497 -3.07 -13.09 16.29
C ALA A 497 -2.72 -14.36 15.52
N PHE A 498 -2.52 -14.28 14.20
CA PHE A 498 -2.09 -15.41 13.38
C PHE A 498 -0.68 -15.90 13.75
N ALA A 499 0.27 -14.99 14.00
CA ALA A 499 1.60 -15.36 14.49
C ALA A 499 1.50 -16.09 15.84
N LYS A 500 0.62 -15.63 16.74
CA LYS A 500 0.33 -16.32 18.01
C LYS A 500 -0.20 -17.73 17.78
N THR A 501 -1.17 -17.93 16.88
CA THR A 501 -1.73 -19.28 16.62
C THR A 501 -0.65 -20.24 16.13
N ARG A 502 0.35 -19.74 15.41
CA ARG A 502 1.52 -20.50 14.94
C ARG A 502 2.60 -20.75 15.99
N GLY A 503 2.44 -20.23 17.20
CA GLY A 503 3.37 -20.46 18.31
C GLY A 503 4.50 -19.42 18.42
N PHE A 504 4.48 -18.35 17.61
CA PHE A 504 5.42 -17.25 17.81
C PHE A 504 5.24 -16.67 19.21
N THR A 505 6.37 -16.48 19.92
CA THR A 505 6.40 -16.03 21.31
C THR A 505 6.39 -14.52 21.41
N HIS A 506 7.00 -13.83 20.43
CA HIS A 506 7.11 -12.37 20.42
C HIS A 506 7.01 -11.81 19.01
N ALA A 507 6.48 -10.59 18.92
CA ALA A 507 6.57 -9.74 17.75
C ALA A 507 7.42 -8.50 18.03
N HIS A 508 8.07 -7.98 16.99
CA HIS A 508 8.94 -6.81 17.05
C HIS A 508 8.51 -5.77 16.03
N ILE A 509 8.55 -4.50 16.43
CA ILE A 509 8.19 -3.37 15.58
C ILE A 509 9.18 -2.23 15.81
N TRP A 510 9.82 -1.77 14.73
CA TRP A 510 10.54 -0.51 14.72
C TRP A 510 9.64 0.62 14.18
N ALA A 511 9.22 1.51 15.08
CA ALA A 511 8.37 2.65 14.74
C ALA A 511 9.17 3.82 14.17
N CYS A 512 9.57 3.70 12.91
CA CYS A 512 10.28 4.73 12.17
C CYS A 512 9.38 5.39 11.12
N PRO A 513 9.09 6.70 11.19
CA PRO A 513 8.45 7.37 10.08
C PRO A 513 9.41 7.43 8.89
N THR A 514 8.88 7.31 7.67
CA THR A 514 9.64 7.56 6.43
C THR A 514 10.40 8.88 6.52
N THR A 515 11.63 8.91 6.01
CA THR A 515 12.37 10.18 5.83
C THR A 515 11.58 11.13 4.92
N ARG A 516 11.82 12.44 5.03
CA ARG A 516 11.07 13.46 4.26
C ARG A 516 11.19 13.18 2.76
N GLY A 517 10.09 12.72 2.17
CA GLY A 517 9.95 12.49 0.74
C GLY A 517 10.32 11.07 0.25
N GLY A 518 10.68 10.15 1.13
CA GLY A 518 10.87 8.75 0.76
C GLY A 518 9.55 8.00 0.75
N ASP A 519 9.26 7.29 -0.34
CA ASP A 519 8.20 6.29 -0.41
C ASP A 519 8.63 5.03 0.36
N PHE A 520 7.77 4.51 1.25
CA PHE A 520 8.12 3.31 2.01
C PHE A 520 7.87 2.06 1.18
N ILE A 521 6.64 1.80 0.73
CA ILE A 521 6.32 0.67 -0.14
C ILE A 521 5.70 1.17 -1.45
N TYR A 522 4.77 2.13 -1.38
CA TYR A 522 4.07 2.61 -2.58
C TYR A 522 4.84 3.73 -3.27
N TRP A 523 5.21 3.51 -4.53
CA TRP A 523 5.85 4.53 -5.34
C TRP A 523 4.88 5.68 -5.67
N CYS A 524 5.25 6.89 -5.27
CA CYS A 524 4.47 8.12 -5.43
C CYS A 524 3.15 8.11 -4.65
N HIS A 525 3.19 8.56 -3.40
CA HIS A 525 2.00 8.74 -2.56
C HIS A 525 1.08 9.90 -3.01
N PRO A 526 -0.22 9.87 -2.62
CA PRO A 526 -1.12 10.97 -2.90
C PRO A 526 -0.62 12.27 -2.28
N VAL A 527 -0.55 13.35 -3.05
CA VAL A 527 0.04 14.64 -2.61
C VAL A 527 -0.63 15.22 -1.35
N HIS A 528 -1.90 14.90 -1.14
CA HIS A 528 -2.68 15.34 0.01
C HIS A 528 -2.53 14.43 1.24
N GLN A 529 -1.96 13.22 1.08
CA GLN A 529 -1.63 12.32 2.16
C GLN A 529 -0.35 12.80 2.85
N ARG A 530 -0.40 12.88 4.19
CA ARG A 530 0.73 13.34 5.00
C ARG A 530 1.31 12.18 5.78
N ASN A 531 2.63 12.11 5.80
CA ASN A 531 3.34 11.13 6.63
C ASN A 531 3.18 11.52 8.11
N PRO A 532 2.95 10.54 9.00
CA PRO A 532 2.80 10.82 10.43
C PRO A 532 4.10 11.37 11.02
N SER A 533 3.98 12.24 12.03
CA SER A 533 5.13 12.58 12.89
C SER A 533 5.55 11.35 13.70
N LYS A 534 6.80 11.35 14.20
CA LYS A 534 7.30 10.30 15.09
C LYS A 534 6.33 10.06 16.27
N GLU A 535 5.93 11.13 16.96
CA GLU A 535 4.99 11.07 18.09
C GLU A 535 3.65 10.43 17.71
N ARG A 536 3.07 10.85 16.56
CA ARG A 536 1.79 10.30 16.10
C ARG A 536 1.90 8.82 15.74
N LEU A 537 3.01 8.42 15.12
CA LEU A 537 3.26 7.02 14.78
C LEU A 537 3.42 6.15 16.04
N LEU A 538 4.14 6.66 17.06
CA LEU A 538 4.28 5.98 18.35
C LEU A 538 2.93 5.79 19.05
N LEU A 539 2.08 6.82 19.07
CA LEU A 539 0.73 6.70 19.63
C LEU A 539 -0.13 5.69 18.86
N TRP A 540 0.03 5.63 17.54
CA TRP A 540 -0.68 4.67 16.70
C TRP A 540 -0.33 3.22 17.04
N TYR A 541 0.97 2.89 17.19
CA TYR A 541 1.40 1.56 17.61
C TYR A 541 1.02 1.23 19.06
N LYS A 542 1.11 2.20 19.99
CA LYS A 542 0.64 2.00 21.37
C LYS A 542 -0.85 1.66 21.42
N ALA A 543 -1.67 2.28 20.58
CA ALA A 543 -3.10 1.96 20.46
C ALA A 543 -3.35 0.53 19.93
N ILE A 544 -2.55 0.08 18.94
CA ILE A 544 -2.58 -1.29 18.44
C ILE A 544 -2.29 -2.28 19.56
N ILE A 545 -1.20 -2.06 20.30
CA ILE A 545 -0.76 -2.94 21.37
C ILE A 545 -1.80 -2.98 22.50
N ALA A 546 -2.36 -1.83 22.89
CA ALA A 546 -3.42 -1.76 23.89
C ALA A 546 -4.65 -2.58 23.46
N THR A 547 -5.06 -2.45 22.20
CA THR A 547 -6.19 -3.22 21.63
C THR A 547 -5.87 -4.71 21.53
N ALA A 548 -4.64 -5.07 21.15
CA ALA A 548 -4.18 -6.46 21.11
C ALA A 548 -4.20 -7.10 22.50
N LYS A 549 -3.81 -6.36 23.56
CA LYS A 549 -3.92 -6.82 24.95
C LYS A 549 -5.35 -7.04 25.38
N ALA A 550 -6.24 -6.08 25.08
CA ALA A 550 -7.66 -6.20 25.39
C ALA A 550 -8.34 -7.39 24.70
N ARG A 551 -7.81 -7.85 23.56
CA ARG A 551 -8.27 -9.04 22.83
C ARG A 551 -7.48 -10.32 23.13
N HIS A 552 -6.62 -10.32 24.15
CA HIS A 552 -5.74 -11.45 24.50
C HIS A 552 -4.82 -11.94 23.37
N VAL A 553 -4.54 -11.08 22.38
CA VAL A 553 -3.56 -11.32 21.30
C VAL A 553 -2.16 -11.08 21.82
N ALA A 554 -1.94 -9.97 22.54
CA ALA A 554 -0.67 -9.65 23.17
C ALA A 554 -0.78 -9.78 24.70
N PHE A 555 0.27 -10.24 25.35
CA PHE A 555 0.34 -10.35 26.82
C PHE A 555 1.03 -9.13 27.45
N GLY A 556 2.07 -8.65 26.79
CA GLY A 556 2.95 -7.60 27.30
C GLY A 556 3.23 -6.50 26.29
N HIS A 557 3.97 -5.48 26.73
CA HIS A 557 4.70 -4.61 25.82
C HIS A 557 5.94 -4.12 26.54
N GLU A 558 7.07 -4.19 25.86
CA GLU A 558 8.38 -3.81 26.36
C GLU A 558 9.14 -3.07 25.27
N THR A 559 10.35 -2.61 25.60
CA THR A 559 11.28 -2.06 24.62
C THR A 559 12.42 -3.03 24.38
N LEU A 560 13.06 -2.96 23.21
CA LEU A 560 14.28 -3.73 22.94
C LEU A 560 15.38 -3.41 23.98
N TRP A 561 15.39 -2.15 24.47
CA TRP A 561 16.27 -1.70 25.54
C TRP A 561 16.04 -2.46 26.84
N SER A 562 14.82 -2.44 27.38
CA SER A 562 14.49 -3.06 28.66
C SER A 562 14.63 -4.57 28.64
N SER A 563 14.31 -5.20 27.51
CA SER A 563 14.33 -6.66 27.37
C SER A 563 15.73 -7.26 27.20
N HIS A 564 16.67 -6.55 26.56
CA HIS A 564 18.00 -7.11 26.24
C HIS A 564 19.15 -6.17 26.64
N PHE A 565 19.14 -4.93 26.16
CA PHE A 565 20.32 -4.05 26.29
C PHE A 565 20.59 -3.55 27.71
N ALA A 566 19.57 -3.34 28.54
CA ALA A 566 19.76 -2.92 29.93
C ALA A 566 20.59 -3.96 30.72
N ALA A 567 20.25 -5.24 30.59
CA ALA A 567 20.99 -6.34 31.22
C ALA A 567 22.43 -6.46 30.69
N LEU A 568 22.62 -6.29 29.39
CA LEU A 568 23.94 -6.31 28.76
C LEU A 568 24.82 -5.13 29.19
N GLN A 569 24.24 -3.95 29.37
CA GLN A 569 24.95 -2.77 29.87
C GLN A 569 25.36 -2.95 31.34
N SER A 570 24.50 -3.58 32.15
CA SER A 570 24.80 -3.90 33.55
C SER A 570 25.80 -5.04 33.73
N GLY A 571 26.25 -5.69 32.65
CA GLY A 571 27.24 -6.76 32.70
C GLY A 571 26.71 -8.08 33.27
N ILE A 572 25.39 -8.30 33.21
CA ILE A 572 24.78 -9.56 33.65
C ILE A 572 25.26 -10.69 32.73
N SER A 573 26.03 -11.63 33.28
CA SER A 573 26.66 -12.71 32.52
C SER A 573 25.66 -13.64 31.85
N SER A 574 24.45 -13.78 32.40
CA SER A 574 23.37 -14.60 31.84
C SER A 574 22.46 -13.88 30.83
N ALA A 575 22.74 -12.61 30.50
CA ALA A 575 21.89 -11.85 29.58
C ALA A 575 21.93 -12.46 28.16
N PRO A 576 20.79 -12.65 27.47
CA PRO A 576 20.84 -13.10 26.08
C PRO A 576 21.41 -11.99 25.17
N LEU A 577 22.07 -12.37 24.07
CA LEU A 577 22.32 -11.42 22.98
C LEU A 577 20.97 -10.90 22.43
N PRO A 578 20.90 -9.65 21.93
CA PRO A 578 19.67 -9.14 21.36
C PRO A 578 19.25 -9.95 20.12
N PRO A 579 17.97 -9.95 19.73
CA PRO A 579 17.56 -10.50 18.44
C PRO A 579 18.19 -9.70 17.29
N TYR A 580 18.67 -10.38 16.24
CA TYR A 580 19.25 -9.78 15.04
C TYR A 580 18.25 -9.87 13.88
N PHE A 581 17.58 -8.76 13.56
CA PHE A 581 16.65 -8.70 12.43
C PHE A 581 17.29 -8.01 11.23
N ASP A 582 17.00 -8.54 10.04
CA ASP A 582 17.55 -8.01 8.79
C ASP A 582 16.92 -6.64 8.49
N GLY A 583 17.77 -5.62 8.31
CA GLY A 583 17.35 -4.23 8.08
C GLY A 583 16.82 -3.47 9.30
N ASP A 584 16.99 -3.99 10.53
CA ASP A 584 16.57 -3.30 11.76
C ASP A 584 17.51 -2.16 12.18
N TYR A 585 17.04 -1.33 13.12
CA TYR A 585 17.73 -0.15 13.61
C TYR A 585 19.06 -0.45 14.30
N TRP A 586 19.11 -1.44 15.20
CA TRP A 586 20.29 -1.61 16.04
C TRP A 586 21.53 -2.16 15.30
N PRO A 587 21.41 -3.10 14.33
CA PRO A 587 22.56 -3.49 13.51
C PRO A 587 23.06 -2.33 12.66
N ALA A 588 22.14 -1.55 12.05
CA ALA A 588 22.49 -0.37 11.26
C ALA A 588 23.16 0.72 12.11
N GLU A 589 22.72 0.92 13.36
CA GLU A 589 23.33 1.87 14.28
C GLU A 589 24.72 1.41 14.73
N LEU A 590 24.93 0.11 14.94
CA LEU A 590 26.26 -0.46 15.20
C LEU A 590 27.22 -0.16 14.03
N GLU A 591 26.80 -0.47 12.80
CA GLU A 591 27.57 -0.16 11.59
C GLU A 591 27.91 1.33 11.49
N ARG A 592 26.91 2.21 11.68
CA ARG A 592 27.12 3.66 11.69
C ARG A 592 28.16 4.08 12.72
N VAL A 593 28.07 3.56 13.95
CA VAL A 593 29.00 3.89 15.04
C VAL A 593 30.40 3.38 14.73
N VAL A 594 30.54 2.18 14.16
CA VAL A 594 31.84 1.61 13.78
C VAL A 594 32.50 2.44 12.67
N LEU A 595 31.73 2.84 11.65
CA LEU A 595 32.25 3.58 10.48
C LEU A 595 32.49 5.08 10.74
N THR A 596 31.90 5.69 11.78
CA THR A 596 32.05 7.13 12.04
C THR A 596 33.40 7.51 12.67
N PRO A 597 34.22 8.41 12.10
CA PRO A 597 35.51 8.81 12.70
C PRO A 597 35.35 9.55 14.04
N LEU A 598 36.20 9.23 15.03
CA LEU A 598 36.23 9.98 16.30
C LEU A 598 36.66 11.43 16.06
N LYS A 599 35.93 12.40 16.63
CA LYS A 599 36.41 13.79 16.70
C LYS A 599 37.67 13.79 17.56
N ARG A 600 38.85 14.07 16.97
CA ARG A 600 40.10 14.27 17.72
C ARG A 600 39.92 15.44 18.69
N THR A 601 39.78 15.14 19.98
CA THR A 601 40.01 16.13 21.03
C THR A 601 41.49 16.51 21.01
N LYS A 602 41.79 17.79 20.82
CA LYS A 602 43.17 18.30 20.86
C LYS A 602 43.75 18.14 22.28
N LYS A 603 44.73 17.23 22.43
CA LYS A 603 45.69 16.92 23.54
C LYS A 603 45.54 15.45 23.95
N LYS A 604 46.56 14.57 23.95
CA LYS A 604 48.01 14.69 24.20
C LYS A 604 48.81 13.56 23.52
N CYS A 605 50.13 13.83 23.42
CA CYS A 605 51.35 13.03 23.16
C CYS A 605 51.32 11.68 22.41
N ALA A 606 52.32 11.60 21.52
CA ALA A 606 52.71 10.48 20.69
C ALA A 606 53.29 9.33 21.51
N ASP A 607 52.74 8.13 21.31
CA ASP A 607 53.45 6.88 21.01
C ASP A 607 52.49 5.70 21.26
N GLU A 608 51.49 5.54 20.39
CA GLU A 608 50.81 4.26 20.17
C GLU A 608 50.21 4.25 18.75
N PRO A 609 50.25 3.10 18.03
CA PRO A 609 49.60 2.98 16.74
C PRO A 609 48.07 3.11 16.91
N PRO A 610 47.34 3.69 15.93
CA PRO A 610 45.89 3.82 16.02
C PRO A 610 45.25 2.45 15.83
N LYS A 611 45.17 1.66 16.91
CA LYS A 611 44.37 0.44 16.93
C LYS A 611 42.89 0.86 16.83
N VAL A 612 42.19 0.19 15.92
CA VAL A 612 40.75 -0.16 15.96
C VAL A 612 40.10 0.32 17.26
N LYS A 613 39.10 1.20 17.17
CA LYS A 613 38.32 1.71 18.32
C LYS A 613 38.20 0.65 19.42
N ALA A 614 38.58 0.97 20.66
CA ALA A 614 38.40 0.05 21.78
C ALA A 614 36.92 -0.42 21.81
N ARG A 615 36.72 -1.73 21.75
CA ARG A 615 35.41 -2.41 21.59
C ARG A 615 34.34 -1.87 22.55
N ASP A 616 34.74 -1.50 23.75
CA ASP A 616 33.86 -0.96 24.80
C ASP A 616 33.34 0.45 24.49
N VAL A 617 34.14 1.29 23.81
CA VAL A 617 33.70 2.64 23.39
C VAL A 617 32.61 2.55 22.33
N ILE A 618 32.76 1.62 21.36
CA ILE A 618 31.71 1.36 20.36
C ILE A 618 30.43 0.90 21.04
N LYS A 619 30.51 -0.08 21.94
CA LYS A 619 29.35 -0.57 22.68
C LYS A 619 28.66 0.54 23.47
N ALA A 620 29.43 1.36 24.20
CA ALA A 620 28.87 2.44 25.01
C ALA A 620 28.10 3.45 24.15
N GLU A 621 28.60 3.80 22.97
CA GLU A 621 27.92 4.71 22.05
C GLU A 621 26.65 4.08 21.46
N VAL A 622 26.71 2.79 21.06
CA VAL A 622 25.52 2.05 20.60
C VAL A 622 24.46 1.98 21.69
N TYR A 623 24.84 1.69 22.94
CA TYR A 623 23.93 1.66 24.08
C TYR A 623 23.27 3.03 24.29
N ARG A 624 24.04 4.11 24.26
CA ARG A 624 23.52 5.48 24.39
C ARG A 624 22.49 5.81 23.30
N SER A 625 22.75 5.43 22.05
CA SER A 625 21.79 5.62 20.94
C SER A 625 20.52 4.80 21.09
N LEU A 626 20.64 3.54 21.52
CA LEU A 626 19.49 2.65 21.72
C LEU A 626 18.63 3.09 22.89
N GLU A 627 19.23 3.55 23.98
CA GLU A 627 18.50 4.10 25.12
C GLU A 627 17.70 5.35 24.71
N ALA A 628 18.30 6.23 23.90
CA ALA A 628 17.64 7.43 23.39
C ALA A 628 16.49 7.11 22.41
N SER A 629 16.55 5.96 21.72
CA SER A 629 15.55 5.53 20.74
C SER A 629 14.59 4.45 21.25
N LYS A 630 14.67 4.07 22.53
CA LYS A 630 13.97 2.92 23.12
C LYS A 630 12.46 2.91 22.89
N ASP A 631 11.82 4.08 22.94
CA ASP A 631 10.36 4.21 22.76
C ASP A 631 9.90 3.85 21.34
N SER A 632 10.82 3.73 20.38
CA SER A 632 10.54 3.38 18.99
C SER A 632 10.82 1.91 18.65
N LEU A 633 11.31 1.11 19.60
CA LEU A 633 11.72 -0.28 19.40
C LEU A 633 10.87 -1.20 20.27
N PHE A 634 9.69 -1.56 19.77
CA PHE A 634 8.70 -2.33 20.53
C PHE A 634 9.01 -3.82 20.51
N VAL A 635 8.92 -4.45 21.69
CA VAL A 635 8.90 -5.89 21.87
C VAL A 635 7.52 -6.26 22.43
N ILE A 636 6.80 -7.14 21.74
CA ILE A 636 5.42 -7.49 22.03
C ILE A 636 5.36 -8.99 22.35
N PRO A 637 5.35 -9.39 23.63
CA PRO A 637 5.06 -10.77 24.02
C PRO A 637 3.66 -11.19 23.56
N LEU A 638 3.59 -12.26 22.75
CA LEU A 638 2.35 -12.85 22.24
C LEU A 638 1.84 -13.99 23.13
N GLN A 639 2.78 -14.68 23.78
CA GLN A 639 2.53 -15.79 24.70
C GLN A 639 2.85 -15.37 26.14
N PRO A 640 2.10 -15.88 27.15
CA PRO A 640 2.43 -15.67 28.55
C PRO A 640 3.64 -16.48 29.00
N THR A 641 4.37 -15.96 29.98
CA THR A 641 5.42 -16.68 30.71
C THR A 641 4.96 -16.92 32.14
N CYS A 642 5.17 -18.13 32.66
CA CYS A 642 4.84 -18.47 34.05
C CYS A 642 5.71 -17.65 35.01
N ALA A 643 5.08 -16.92 35.94
CA ALA A 643 5.76 -16.07 36.91
C ALA A 643 6.63 -16.84 37.92
N HIS A 644 6.41 -18.15 38.10
CA HIS A 644 7.13 -18.96 39.09
C HIS A 644 8.29 -19.77 38.51
N CYS A 645 8.07 -20.44 37.38
CA CYS A 645 9.09 -21.29 36.75
C CYS A 645 9.70 -20.68 35.48
N ASN A 646 9.25 -19.50 35.06
CA ASN A 646 9.69 -18.80 33.85
C ASN A 646 9.47 -19.58 32.54
N GLN A 647 8.59 -20.59 32.55
CA GLN A 647 8.24 -21.38 31.37
C GLN A 647 7.29 -20.62 30.45
N MET A 648 7.58 -20.62 29.15
CA MET A 648 6.71 -20.08 28.11
C MET A 648 5.46 -20.96 27.93
N LEU A 649 4.27 -20.36 27.98
CA LEU A 649 2.98 -21.05 27.90
C LEU A 649 2.36 -20.84 26.52
N VAL A 650 2.87 -21.55 25.53
CA VAL A 650 2.49 -21.37 24.11
C VAL A 650 1.12 -21.98 23.83
N ASN A 651 0.12 -21.14 23.54
CA ASN A 651 -1.23 -21.57 23.16
C ASN A 651 -1.87 -22.59 24.12
N MET A 652 -1.55 -22.48 25.41
CA MET A 652 -2.07 -23.36 26.45
C MET A 652 -2.92 -22.59 27.47
N PRO A 653 -3.95 -23.23 28.05
CA PRO A 653 -4.71 -22.62 29.13
C PRO A 653 -3.81 -22.43 30.35
N HIS A 654 -3.94 -21.30 31.04
CA HIS A 654 -3.09 -20.93 32.17
C HIS A 654 -3.92 -20.31 33.29
N TRP A 655 -3.31 -20.11 34.46
CA TRP A 655 -3.92 -19.41 35.59
C TRP A 655 -3.42 -17.96 35.61
N GLN A 656 -4.32 -17.02 35.86
CA GLN A 656 -3.98 -15.61 36.04
C GLN A 656 -4.02 -15.28 37.53
N SER A 657 -2.91 -14.74 38.03
CA SER A 657 -2.79 -14.16 39.37
C SER A 657 -2.68 -12.63 39.29
N THR A 658 -2.60 -11.96 40.44
CA THR A 658 -2.28 -10.53 40.53
C THR A 658 -0.87 -10.20 40.04
N THR A 659 0.06 -11.15 40.08
CA THR A 659 1.47 -10.95 39.72
C THR A 659 1.82 -11.45 38.32
N GLY A 660 0.96 -12.24 37.67
CA GLY A 660 1.16 -12.71 36.30
C GLY A 660 0.50 -14.04 35.98
N ALA A 661 0.81 -14.59 34.81
CA ALA A 661 0.37 -15.92 34.40
C ALA A 661 1.13 -17.02 35.18
N VAL A 662 0.46 -18.13 35.44
CA VAL A 662 0.97 -19.28 36.19
C VAL A 662 0.58 -20.56 35.45
N CYS A 663 1.53 -21.50 35.29
CA CYS A 663 1.27 -22.78 34.64
C CYS A 663 0.49 -23.74 35.56
N ASP A 664 -0.12 -24.78 34.98
CA ASP A 664 -0.89 -25.76 35.75
C ASP A 664 -0.07 -26.44 36.86
N VAL A 665 1.21 -26.72 36.61
CA VAL A 665 2.11 -27.34 37.60
C VAL A 665 2.37 -26.40 38.77
N CYS A 666 2.71 -25.14 38.51
CA CYS A 666 2.97 -24.17 39.58
C CYS A 666 1.69 -23.80 40.34
N ALA A 667 0.55 -23.73 39.66
CA ALA A 667 -0.74 -23.50 40.31
C ALA A 667 -1.12 -24.66 41.25
N ALA A 668 -0.84 -25.90 40.86
CA ALA A 668 -1.11 -27.08 41.69
C ALA A 668 -0.18 -27.20 42.92
N VAL A 669 1.02 -26.61 42.85
CA VAL A 669 2.04 -26.65 43.93
C VAL A 669 2.02 -25.40 44.79
N CYS A 670 1.33 -24.33 44.39
CA CYS A 670 1.16 -23.12 45.20
C CYS A 670 0.34 -23.43 46.47
N VAL A 671 1.00 -23.42 47.63
CA VAL A 671 0.43 -23.77 48.94
C VAL A 671 -0.24 -22.56 49.63
N ASP A 672 -0.07 -21.34 49.11
CA ASP A 672 -0.73 -20.15 49.66
C ASP A 672 -2.19 -20.08 49.23
N SER A 673 -3.08 -20.47 50.14
CA SER A 673 -4.53 -20.48 50.00
C SER A 673 -5.17 -19.10 49.73
N ASP A 674 -4.39 -18.02 49.81
CA ASP A 674 -4.88 -16.64 49.69
C ASP A 674 -4.62 -16.00 48.29
N VAL A 675 -3.94 -16.69 47.37
CA VAL A 675 -3.74 -16.17 46.00
C VAL A 675 -4.92 -16.56 45.12
N HIS A 676 -5.78 -15.58 44.78
CA HIS A 676 -6.88 -15.80 43.85
C HIS A 676 -6.35 -16.06 42.43
N LEU A 677 -6.48 -17.31 41.98
CA LEU A 677 -6.11 -17.75 40.64
C LEU A 677 -7.37 -17.91 39.78
N VAL A 678 -7.41 -17.22 38.64
CA VAL A 678 -8.51 -17.33 37.66
C VAL A 678 -8.02 -18.08 36.44
N ARG A 679 -8.70 -19.17 36.07
CA ARG A 679 -8.35 -19.95 34.88
C ARG A 679 -8.66 -19.15 33.60
N GLN A 680 -7.64 -18.96 32.77
CA GLN A 680 -7.75 -18.34 31.46
C GLN A 680 -7.76 -19.41 30.36
N PRO A 681 -8.80 -19.47 29.52
CA PRO A 681 -8.82 -20.37 28.36
C PRO A 681 -7.87 -19.86 27.27
N VAL A 682 -7.55 -20.74 26.32
CA VAL A 682 -6.88 -20.33 25.08
C VAL A 682 -7.85 -19.43 24.29
N PRO A 683 -7.39 -18.31 23.71
CA PRO A 683 -8.27 -17.44 22.92
C PRO A 683 -8.93 -18.20 21.76
N SER A 684 -10.20 -17.90 21.50
CA SER A 684 -11.02 -18.64 20.52
C SER A 684 -10.50 -18.59 19.08
N PHE A 685 -9.71 -17.58 18.72
CA PHE A 685 -9.10 -17.47 17.40
C PHE A 685 -7.88 -18.39 17.21
N VAL A 686 -7.37 -19.02 18.29
CA VAL A 686 -6.26 -19.96 18.23
C VAL A 686 -6.80 -21.32 17.82
N GLU A 687 -6.79 -21.57 16.52
CA GLU A 687 -7.01 -22.88 15.92
C GLU A 687 -5.66 -23.49 15.52
N ASN A 688 -5.55 -24.82 15.42
CA ASN A 688 -4.36 -25.49 14.86
C ASN A 688 -4.24 -25.16 13.36
N ALA A 689 -3.65 -24.00 13.06
CA ALA A 689 -3.38 -23.56 11.71
C ALA A 689 -1.97 -24.01 11.30
N ALA A 690 -1.90 -24.96 10.37
CA ALA A 690 -0.67 -25.19 9.61
C ALA A 690 -0.23 -23.89 8.91
N ASP A 691 1.07 -23.72 8.68
CA ASP A 691 1.56 -22.58 7.91
C ASP A 691 1.08 -22.63 6.45
N ASP A 692 1.12 -21.47 5.80
CA ASP A 692 1.03 -21.37 4.35
C ASP A 692 2.27 -21.99 3.68
N LEU A 693 2.10 -22.52 2.48
CA LEU A 693 3.21 -23.02 1.67
C LEU A 693 4.13 -21.87 1.25
N GLU A 694 5.41 -22.19 1.04
CA GLU A 694 6.35 -21.25 0.43
C GLU A 694 6.04 -21.09 -1.06
N PHE A 695 6.02 -19.85 -1.54
CA PHE A 695 5.88 -19.49 -2.94
C PHE A 695 6.47 -18.09 -3.15
N SER A 696 7.01 -17.85 -4.34
CA SER A 696 7.64 -16.58 -4.70
C SER A 696 6.75 -15.82 -5.67
N CYS A 697 6.70 -14.50 -5.48
CA CYS A 697 6.33 -13.58 -6.54
C CYS A 697 7.50 -12.61 -6.67
N PRO A 698 8.43 -12.82 -7.61
CA PRO A 698 9.68 -12.05 -7.69
C PRO A 698 9.46 -10.52 -7.72
N PHE A 699 8.32 -10.08 -8.25
CA PHE A 699 7.93 -8.67 -8.27
C PHE A 699 7.68 -8.09 -6.86
N LEU A 700 7.27 -8.93 -5.91
CA LEU A 700 6.77 -8.59 -4.59
C LEU A 700 7.59 -9.20 -3.43
N ASP A 701 8.60 -10.02 -3.70
CA ASP A 701 9.40 -10.72 -2.69
C ASP A 701 10.13 -9.77 -1.72
N SER A 702 10.46 -8.55 -2.16
CA SER A 702 11.03 -7.53 -1.27
C SER A 702 10.56 -6.11 -1.61
N ARG A 703 10.54 -5.25 -0.59
CA ARG A 703 10.19 -3.83 -0.69
C ARG A 703 11.06 -3.08 -1.72
N SER A 704 12.36 -3.38 -1.77
CA SER A 704 13.29 -2.73 -2.71
C SER A 704 13.02 -3.13 -4.16
N VAL A 705 12.67 -4.40 -4.41
CA VAL A 705 12.33 -4.88 -5.75
C VAL A 705 11.00 -4.26 -6.23
N LEU A 706 9.98 -4.23 -5.36
CA LEU A 706 8.71 -3.59 -5.68
C LEU A 706 8.90 -2.11 -6.06
N LEU A 707 9.60 -1.33 -5.23
CA LEU A 707 9.83 0.09 -5.51
C LEU A 707 10.58 0.32 -6.83
N LYS A 708 11.66 -0.44 -7.07
CA LYS A 708 12.42 -0.35 -8.31
C LYS A 708 11.54 -0.67 -9.52
N ASN A 709 10.77 -1.75 -9.46
CA ASN A 709 9.89 -2.14 -10.54
C ASN A 709 8.78 -1.11 -10.80
N CYS A 710 8.20 -0.53 -9.74
CA CYS A 710 7.20 0.53 -9.84
C CYS A 710 7.79 1.83 -10.41
N GLU A 711 9.02 2.18 -10.05
CA GLU A 711 9.73 3.33 -10.61
C GLU A 711 9.99 3.13 -12.11
N GLU A 712 10.55 2.00 -12.51
CA GLU A 712 10.90 1.66 -13.91
C GLU A 712 9.67 1.54 -14.82
N ARG A 713 8.53 1.08 -14.28
CA ARG A 713 7.28 0.89 -15.04
C ARG A 713 6.25 2.00 -14.83
N HIS A 714 6.59 3.00 -14.03
CA HIS A 714 5.73 4.14 -13.70
C HIS A 714 4.39 3.74 -13.06
N TYR A 715 4.42 2.71 -12.21
CA TYR A 715 3.27 2.33 -11.39
C TYR A 715 3.19 3.28 -10.19
N GLN A 716 2.40 4.33 -10.34
CA GLN A 716 2.21 5.39 -9.34
C GLN A 716 0.91 5.20 -8.54
N PHE A 717 0.87 5.75 -7.34
CA PHE A 717 -0.27 5.66 -6.42
C PHE A 717 -0.74 7.03 -5.91
N ASP A 718 -0.45 8.09 -6.65
CA ASP A 718 -0.67 9.50 -6.28
C ASP A 718 -2.11 9.98 -6.55
N THR A 719 -2.77 9.33 -7.50
CA THR A 719 -4.17 9.54 -7.88
C THR A 719 -4.94 8.22 -7.81
N LEU A 720 -6.26 8.28 -7.61
CA LEU A 720 -7.08 7.07 -7.52
C LEU A 720 -7.03 6.28 -8.84
N ARG A 721 -7.00 6.96 -9.98
CA ARG A 721 -6.91 6.28 -11.30
C ARG A 721 -5.57 5.57 -11.50
N ARG A 722 -4.47 6.16 -11.05
CA ARG A 722 -3.15 5.50 -11.09
C ARG A 722 -3.06 4.38 -10.07
N ALA A 723 -3.63 4.54 -8.88
CA ALA A 723 -3.73 3.46 -7.90
C ALA A 723 -4.55 2.26 -8.42
N LYS A 724 -5.68 2.50 -9.10
CA LYS A 724 -6.47 1.45 -9.80
C LYS A 724 -5.62 0.74 -10.88
N TYR A 725 -4.94 1.51 -11.74
CA TYR A 725 -4.07 0.96 -12.78
C TYR A 725 -2.89 0.16 -12.23
N SER A 726 -2.14 0.73 -11.30
CA SER A 726 -1.00 0.07 -10.64
C SER A 726 -1.46 -1.18 -9.91
N THR A 727 -2.62 -1.17 -9.25
CA THR A 727 -3.20 -2.37 -8.61
C THR A 727 -3.50 -3.47 -9.62
N MET A 728 -4.10 -3.13 -10.76
CA MET A 728 -4.33 -4.09 -11.86
C MET A 728 -3.01 -4.74 -12.31
N MET A 729 -1.94 -3.95 -12.44
CA MET A 729 -0.62 -4.48 -12.81
C MET A 729 0.00 -5.34 -11.71
N LEU A 730 -0.15 -4.98 -10.43
CA LEU A 730 0.29 -5.84 -9.32
C LEU A 730 -0.43 -7.19 -9.34
N LEU A 731 -1.74 -7.20 -9.53
CA LEU A 731 -2.53 -8.44 -9.63
C LEU A 731 -2.13 -9.28 -10.85
N TYR A 732 -1.79 -8.64 -11.96
CA TYR A 732 -1.24 -9.33 -13.14
C TYR A 732 0.07 -10.04 -12.79
N HIS A 733 1.02 -9.35 -12.16
CA HIS A 733 2.29 -9.97 -11.75
C HIS A 733 2.12 -11.09 -10.71
N MET A 734 1.13 -10.99 -9.82
CA MET A 734 0.83 -12.06 -8.87
C MET A 734 0.29 -13.33 -9.54
N ARG A 735 -0.54 -13.18 -10.58
CA ARG A 735 -1.15 -14.31 -11.30
C ARG A 735 -0.18 -15.04 -12.23
N HIS A 736 0.88 -14.36 -12.66
CA HIS A 736 1.89 -14.88 -13.59
C HIS A 736 3.26 -15.06 -12.89
N ALA A 737 3.24 -15.18 -11.56
CA ALA A 737 4.40 -15.35 -10.69
C ALA A 737 4.98 -16.76 -10.77
#